data_AF-A0A973MPA9-F1
#
_entry.id   AF-A0A973MPA9-F1
#
_cell.length_a   1.000
_cell.length_b   1.000
_cell.length_c   1.000
_cell.angle_alpha   90.00
_cell.angle_beta   90.00
_cell.angle_gamma   90.00
#
_symmetry.space_group_name_H-M   'P 1'
#
loop_
_entity.id
_entity.type
_entity.pdbx_description
1 polymer ?
#
loop_
_entity_poly.entity_id
_entity_poly.type
_entity_poly.pdbx_seq_one_letter_code
_entity_poly.pdbx_strand_id
1 'polypeptide(L)'
;MQPSRRAVATATGVSVLAAGLTAASAAPATALSPAIAPLTVPAGAPPGTDPQAYTTVARAITVYDEHDRSLVPAYLKAIDNGLPASRAKATKRVLIVGAGPAGLLAADLLNRAGHDVVVIEANGNRVGGRIKTFRKGGHENGEQPFADPKQYAEAGAMRLPDSHPLLMALLKKYGLPLQEFYLVDVAVENPTKKANRTWIHVNGIRMRRADYERNPAKINDTFGVTDPDRTKTASAILADALEPAHQLIRGKEGTALVKGWVEVLKRYGHWSMYRYLTEVAKLDIRTIDLIGTVQNLTSRLHLSFLHSFLSAALIDPKTKFWEIKGGTALLADALYAPVKGKVKLDRRAVRIEHHDGKVKVHTVSEDCQTGNGGVTEVFEGDEAIITVPFSGLRHVAFDPPLTYGKRRAITELHYDAATKVLLEFSRRWWEFTEEQWKETLNSIQDKLYDKYKAGRVEDGAYLGAHKSVKDLGVTVPDEIKKCFAAFRPFMSGEPEAAHTRGGGSVSDNANRFVYFEHSGGTEIGDGGIMLASYSWSDDALKWDAYADDERYLRALAGVQAVYGRRCEVFFTTKGRTQSWMRDHYAYGEASVLFPGQHTELFPDIPASEGPLHFAGDHTSIKPAWIEGALESAVRTALKVHTG
;
A
#
# COMPACT_ATOMS: atom_id res chain seq x y z
N MET A 1 16.53 11.50 32.91
CA MET A 1 15.75 10.61 33.78
C MET A 1 14.35 10.48 33.20
N GLN A 2 14.05 9.35 32.55
CA GLN A 2 12.73 9.05 31.99
C GLN A 2 11.95 8.16 32.99
N PRO A 3 10.65 8.41 33.25
CA PRO A 3 9.88 7.59 34.16
C PRO A 3 9.41 6.29 33.49
N SER A 4 9.77 5.15 34.09
CA SER A 4 9.30 3.82 33.73
C SER A 4 7.84 3.62 34.11
N ARG A 5 6.98 3.22 33.17
CA ARG A 5 5.61 2.79 33.46
C ARG A 5 5.57 1.28 33.74
N ARG A 6 5.56 0.92 35.03
CA ARG A 6 5.03 -0.35 35.54
C ARG A 6 4.16 -0.05 36.75
N ALA A 7 2.85 -0.19 36.59
CA ALA A 7 1.90 -0.54 37.66
C ALA A 7 0.52 -0.76 37.03
N VAL A 8 0.18 -2.01 36.70
CA VAL A 8 -1.21 -2.44 36.57
C VAL A 8 -1.54 -3.11 37.89
N ALA A 9 -2.42 -2.49 38.66
CA ALA A 9 -2.90 -3.00 39.93
C ALA A 9 -3.82 -4.21 39.68
N THR A 10 -3.48 -5.31 40.34
CA THR A 10 -4.35 -6.45 40.60
C THR A 10 -5.47 -6.05 41.55
N ALA A 11 -6.72 -6.33 41.19
CA ALA A 11 -7.82 -6.48 42.13
C ALA A 11 -8.50 -7.82 41.87
N THR A 12 -8.33 -8.71 42.84
CA THR A 12 -8.97 -10.01 42.99
C THR A 12 -10.41 -9.83 43.49
N GLY A 13 -11.34 -10.55 42.89
CA GLY A 13 -12.67 -10.81 43.42
C GLY A 13 -13.07 -12.23 43.04
N VAL A 14 -13.12 -13.11 44.03
CA VAL A 14 -13.41 -14.55 43.92
C VAL A 14 -14.81 -14.82 44.47
N SER A 15 -15.48 -15.83 43.90
CA SER A 15 -16.48 -16.76 44.51
C SER A 15 -17.93 -16.59 44.00
N VAL A 16 -18.75 -17.62 43.73
CA VAL A 16 -18.63 -19.09 43.81
C VAL A 16 -19.78 -19.74 42.99
N LEU A 17 -19.53 -21.00 42.58
CA LEU A 17 -20.33 -22.08 41.97
C LEU A 17 -21.86 -22.14 42.16
N ALA A 18 -22.58 -22.73 41.19
CA ALA A 18 -23.12 -24.12 41.30
C ALA A 18 -23.79 -24.67 40.02
N ALA A 19 -23.75 -26.00 39.92
CA ALA A 19 -24.09 -26.91 38.82
C ALA A 19 -25.59 -27.03 38.46
N GLY A 20 -25.86 -27.58 37.26
CA GLY A 20 -27.16 -28.16 36.92
C GLY A 20 -27.22 -28.75 35.51
N LEU A 21 -26.90 -30.04 35.38
CA LEU A 21 -27.16 -30.89 34.20
C LEU A 21 -28.65 -31.24 34.10
N THR A 22 -29.25 -31.17 32.91
CA THR A 22 -30.31 -32.11 32.50
C THR A 22 -30.24 -32.37 31.00
N ALA A 23 -30.09 -33.64 30.64
CA ALA A 23 -30.23 -34.18 29.30
C ALA A 23 -31.71 -34.18 28.88
N ALA A 24 -31.99 -33.87 27.60
CA ALA A 24 -33.28 -34.12 26.99
C ALA A 24 -33.10 -34.67 25.57
N SER A 25 -33.49 -35.94 25.44
CA SER A 25 -33.91 -36.73 24.28
C SER A 25 -33.77 -36.14 22.87
N ALA A 26 -33.01 -36.86 22.03
CA ALA A 26 -33.07 -36.80 20.58
C ALA A 26 -34.36 -37.47 20.06
N ALA A 27 -35.07 -36.80 19.16
CA ALA A 27 -36.05 -37.38 18.24
C ALA A 27 -35.61 -37.02 16.80
N PRO A 28 -35.84 -37.91 15.81
CA PRO A 28 -35.25 -37.77 14.48
C PRO A 28 -35.99 -36.69 13.70
N ALA A 29 -35.30 -35.60 13.34
CA ALA A 29 -35.80 -34.66 12.35
C ALA A 29 -35.64 -35.30 10.97
N THR A 30 -36.79 -35.60 10.37
CA THR A 30 -36.95 -36.01 8.98
C THR A 30 -36.19 -35.08 8.03
N ALA A 31 -35.48 -35.68 7.08
CA ALA A 31 -34.80 -34.98 6.01
C ALA A 31 -35.81 -34.17 5.19
N LEU A 32 -35.85 -32.85 5.41
CA LEU A 32 -36.43 -31.93 4.46
C LEU A 32 -35.45 -31.81 3.30
N SER A 33 -35.86 -32.31 2.13
CA SER A 33 -35.24 -32.02 0.84
C SER A 33 -34.89 -30.53 0.75
N PRO A 34 -33.74 -30.14 0.19
CA PRO A 34 -33.39 -28.74 0.07
C PRO A 34 -34.42 -28.08 -0.86
N ALA A 35 -35.35 -27.34 -0.28
CA ALA A 35 -36.06 -26.31 -1.01
C ALA A 35 -34.99 -25.39 -1.58
N ILE A 36 -34.99 -25.24 -2.90
CA ILE A 36 -34.17 -24.26 -3.60
C ILE A 36 -34.42 -22.92 -2.91
N ALA A 37 -33.43 -22.45 -2.15
CA ALA A 37 -33.49 -21.13 -1.56
C ALA A 37 -33.68 -20.16 -2.73
N PRO A 38 -34.68 -19.26 -2.69
CA PRO A 38 -34.81 -18.26 -3.73
C PRO A 38 -33.48 -17.51 -3.83
N LEU A 39 -32.99 -17.31 -5.06
CA LEU A 39 -31.94 -16.34 -5.35
C LEU A 39 -32.31 -15.06 -4.61
N THR A 40 -31.65 -14.80 -3.48
CA THR A 40 -31.85 -13.57 -2.72
C THR A 40 -31.54 -12.44 -3.68
N VAL A 41 -32.59 -11.77 -4.15
CA VAL A 41 -32.48 -10.51 -4.87
C VAL A 41 -31.57 -9.64 -4.00
N PRO A 42 -30.47 -9.08 -4.54
CA PRO A 42 -29.59 -8.23 -3.76
C PRO A 42 -30.47 -7.20 -3.07
N ALA A 43 -30.25 -6.98 -1.77
CA ALA A 43 -30.93 -5.90 -1.05
C ALA A 43 -30.82 -4.65 -1.94
N GLY A 44 -31.97 -4.10 -2.35
CA GLY A 44 -32.01 -2.96 -3.25
C GLY A 44 -31.13 -1.83 -2.70
N ALA A 45 -30.67 -0.94 -3.59
CA ALA A 45 -29.97 0.28 -3.21
C ALA A 45 -30.57 0.87 -1.93
N PRO A 46 -29.77 1.21 -0.90
CA PRO A 46 -30.32 1.77 0.33
C PRO A 46 -31.26 2.93 0.00
N PRO A 47 -32.45 3.01 0.64
CA PRO A 47 -33.37 4.11 0.40
C PRO A 47 -32.67 5.46 0.49
N GLY A 48 -32.87 6.31 -0.53
CA GLY A 48 -32.23 7.62 -0.61
C GLY A 48 -30.89 7.68 -1.35
N THR A 49 -30.36 6.55 -1.84
CA THR A 49 -29.18 6.57 -2.73
C THR A 49 -29.57 7.21 -4.07
N ASP A 50 -28.92 8.31 -4.44
CA ASP A 50 -29.13 8.95 -5.75
C ASP A 50 -28.76 7.98 -6.88
N PRO A 51 -29.70 7.61 -7.77
CA PRO A 51 -29.40 6.74 -8.90
C PRO A 51 -28.27 7.26 -9.81
N GLN A 52 -28.05 8.58 -9.87
CA GLN A 52 -26.96 9.17 -10.65
C GLN A 52 -25.58 8.89 -10.04
N ALA A 53 -25.48 8.66 -8.73
CA ALA A 53 -24.23 8.34 -8.06
C ALA A 53 -23.56 7.10 -8.66
N TYR A 54 -24.33 6.07 -9.01
CA TYR A 54 -23.81 4.87 -9.66
C TYR A 54 -23.14 5.18 -11.01
N THR A 55 -23.78 6.01 -11.84
CA THR A 55 -23.24 6.41 -13.14
C THR A 55 -21.99 7.27 -12.97
N THR A 56 -21.99 8.19 -12.00
CA THR A 56 -20.83 9.03 -11.64
C THR A 56 -19.63 8.17 -11.25
N VAL A 57 -19.82 7.20 -10.36
CA VAL A 57 -18.76 6.29 -9.93
C VAL A 57 -18.31 5.39 -11.08
N ALA A 58 -19.24 4.85 -11.88
CA ALA A 58 -18.91 4.01 -13.03
C ALA A 58 -18.02 4.75 -14.04
N ARG A 59 -18.35 6.00 -14.37
CA ARG A 59 -17.52 6.84 -15.25
C ARG A 59 -16.16 7.18 -14.64
N ALA A 60 -16.10 7.38 -13.32
CA ALA A 60 -14.84 7.60 -12.64
C ALA A 60 -13.94 6.35 -12.64
N ILE A 61 -14.51 5.14 -12.50
CA ILE A 61 -13.77 3.87 -12.65
C ILE A 61 -13.17 3.75 -14.05
N THR A 62 -13.95 4.07 -15.08
CA THR A 62 -13.52 3.95 -16.49
C THR A 62 -12.72 5.15 -16.98
N VAL A 63 -12.62 6.23 -16.19
CA VAL A 63 -12.00 7.52 -16.57
C VAL A 63 -12.67 8.10 -17.82
N TYR A 64 -14.00 8.13 -17.83
CA TYR A 64 -14.84 8.60 -18.94
C TYR A 64 -15.51 9.94 -18.65
N ASP A 65 -15.81 10.68 -19.72
CA ASP A 65 -16.60 11.91 -19.69
C ASP A 65 -18.12 11.62 -19.55
N GLU A 66 -18.93 12.68 -19.51
CA GLU A 66 -20.39 12.61 -19.43
C GLU A 66 -21.06 11.98 -20.67
N HIS A 67 -20.31 11.78 -21.75
CA HIS A 67 -20.71 11.13 -23.00
C HIS A 67 -20.14 9.70 -23.13
N ASP A 68 -19.62 9.14 -22.04
CA ASP A 68 -19.00 7.80 -21.98
C ASP A 68 -17.80 7.63 -22.93
N ARG A 69 -17.03 8.70 -23.16
CA ARG A 69 -15.78 8.68 -23.94
C ARG A 69 -14.58 8.75 -23.01
N SER A 70 -13.52 8.01 -23.36
CA SER A 70 -12.27 8.00 -22.59
C SER A 70 -11.63 9.38 -22.51
N LEU A 71 -11.31 9.82 -21.30
CA LEU A 71 -10.56 11.05 -21.03
C LEU A 71 -9.05 10.85 -21.15
N VAL A 72 -8.56 9.60 -21.13
CA VAL A 72 -7.13 9.26 -21.15
C VAL A 72 -6.39 9.93 -22.33
N PRO A 73 -6.87 9.91 -23.58
CA PRO A 73 -6.16 10.57 -24.69
C PRO A 73 -6.00 12.08 -24.48
N ALA A 74 -7.02 12.75 -23.95
CA ALA A 74 -6.95 14.18 -23.65
C ALA A 74 -5.97 14.46 -22.50
N TYR A 75 -5.93 13.59 -21.49
CA TYR A 75 -5.00 13.72 -20.38
C TYR A 75 -3.54 13.51 -20.79
N LEU A 76 -3.27 12.52 -21.63
CA LEU A 76 -1.95 12.30 -22.22
C LEU A 76 -1.51 13.52 -23.03
N LYS A 77 -2.41 14.07 -23.86
CA LYS A 77 -2.12 15.30 -24.61
C LYS A 77 -1.77 16.49 -23.70
N ALA A 78 -2.45 16.62 -22.55
CA ALA A 78 -2.15 17.66 -21.58
C ALA A 78 -0.78 17.48 -20.92
N ILE A 79 -0.41 16.24 -20.56
CA ILE A 79 0.91 15.90 -20.02
C ILE A 79 2.01 16.27 -21.02
N ASP A 80 1.87 15.84 -22.28
CA ASP A 80 2.88 16.05 -23.32
C ASP A 80 2.98 17.53 -23.71
N ASN A 81 1.86 18.12 -24.14
CA ASN A 81 1.84 19.40 -24.86
C ASN A 81 1.42 20.59 -23.99
N GLY A 82 0.94 20.36 -22.77
CA GLY A 82 0.34 21.41 -21.94
C GLY A 82 -1.17 21.48 -22.08
N LEU A 83 -1.78 22.31 -21.22
CA LEU A 83 -3.20 22.59 -21.27
C LEU A 83 -3.55 23.26 -22.62
N PRO A 84 -4.77 23.04 -23.15
CA PRO A 84 -5.17 23.56 -24.45
C PRO A 84 -5.12 25.09 -24.48
N ALA A 85 -4.57 25.68 -25.55
CA ALA A 85 -4.50 27.14 -25.69
C ALA A 85 -5.91 27.77 -25.63
N SER A 86 -6.12 28.68 -24.68
CA SER A 86 -7.35 29.46 -24.56
C SER A 86 -7.13 30.88 -25.06
N ARG A 87 -7.84 31.28 -26.13
CA ARG A 87 -7.70 32.63 -26.75
C ARG A 87 -8.35 33.76 -25.94
N ALA A 88 -9.06 33.46 -24.85
CA ALA A 88 -10.05 34.38 -24.27
C ALA A 88 -9.99 34.53 -22.73
N LYS A 89 -8.91 34.12 -22.03
CA LYS A 89 -8.89 34.17 -20.56
C LYS A 89 -7.69 34.87 -19.94
N ALA A 90 -7.97 35.59 -18.87
CA ALA A 90 -7.00 36.29 -18.03
C ALA A 90 -6.15 35.28 -17.24
N THR A 91 -4.88 35.62 -17.06
CA THR A 91 -3.98 34.95 -16.12
C THR A 91 -4.61 34.96 -14.72
N LYS A 92 -4.77 33.78 -14.12
CA LYS A 92 -5.20 33.60 -12.73
C LYS A 92 -4.00 33.33 -11.83
N ARG A 93 -4.09 33.76 -10.57
CA ARG A 93 -3.21 33.32 -9.48
C ARG A 93 -3.82 32.09 -8.81
N VAL A 94 -3.16 30.94 -8.91
CA VAL A 94 -3.67 29.66 -8.43
C VAL A 94 -2.83 29.15 -7.26
N LEU A 95 -3.50 28.90 -6.13
CA LEU A 95 -2.88 28.29 -4.95
C LEU A 95 -3.01 26.76 -5.04
N ILE A 96 -1.92 26.03 -4.84
CA ILE A 96 -1.92 24.57 -4.76
C ILE A 96 -1.57 24.17 -3.34
N VAL A 97 -2.48 23.53 -2.62
CA VAL A 97 -2.26 23.11 -1.23
C VAL A 97 -1.84 21.65 -1.21
N GLY A 98 -0.55 21.41 -0.96
CA GLY A 98 0.13 20.11 -1.00
C GLY A 98 1.02 19.94 -2.24
N ALA A 99 2.25 19.50 -2.04
CA ALA A 99 3.25 19.19 -3.07
C ALA A 99 3.43 17.68 -3.27
N GLY A 100 2.34 16.91 -3.19
CA GLY A 100 2.29 15.53 -3.67
C GLY A 100 2.29 15.46 -5.21
N PRO A 101 2.27 14.25 -5.82
CA PRO A 101 2.27 14.10 -7.27
C PRO A 101 1.11 14.83 -7.95
N ALA A 102 -0.07 14.88 -7.31
CA ALA A 102 -1.21 15.62 -7.84
C ALA A 102 -0.95 17.13 -7.88
N GLY A 103 -0.45 17.70 -6.77
CA GLY A 103 -0.18 19.13 -6.66
C GLY A 103 0.96 19.58 -7.57
N LEU A 104 2.06 18.83 -7.61
CA LEU A 104 3.20 19.16 -8.47
C LEU A 104 2.85 19.12 -9.96
N LEU A 105 2.12 18.09 -10.41
CA LEU A 105 1.69 18.02 -11.82
C LEU A 105 0.69 19.14 -12.16
N ALA A 106 -0.31 19.40 -11.31
CA ALA A 106 -1.26 20.48 -11.55
C ALA A 106 -0.56 21.85 -11.62
N ALA A 107 0.42 22.07 -10.73
CA ALA A 107 1.24 23.27 -10.71
C ALA A 107 2.05 23.45 -12.01
N ASP A 108 2.73 22.39 -12.48
CA ASP A 108 3.48 22.44 -13.75
C ASP A 108 2.55 22.76 -14.92
N LEU A 109 1.41 22.07 -15.04
CA LEU A 109 0.46 22.28 -16.13
C LEU A 109 -0.09 23.71 -16.18
N LEU A 110 -0.47 24.27 -15.03
CA LEU A 110 -0.99 25.64 -14.94
C LEU A 110 0.12 26.68 -15.16
N ASN A 111 1.32 26.45 -14.64
CA ASN A 111 2.47 27.33 -14.84
C ASN A 111 2.86 27.40 -16.33
N ARG A 112 2.92 26.27 -17.03
CA ARG A 112 3.17 26.23 -18.48
C ARG A 112 2.06 26.90 -19.31
N ALA A 113 0.84 26.94 -18.78
CA ALA A 113 -0.29 27.63 -19.39
C ALA A 113 -0.32 29.15 -19.10
N GLY A 114 0.64 29.69 -18.34
CA GLY A 114 0.78 31.12 -18.08
C GLY A 114 0.02 31.64 -16.85
N HIS A 115 -0.45 30.75 -15.97
CA HIS A 115 -1.01 31.12 -14.66
C HIS A 115 0.09 31.44 -13.64
N ASP A 116 -0.19 32.32 -12.69
CA ASP A 116 0.71 32.53 -11.54
C ASP A 116 0.44 31.49 -10.46
N VAL A 117 1.34 30.53 -10.28
CA VAL A 117 1.12 29.40 -9.37
C VAL A 117 1.95 29.58 -8.09
N VAL A 118 1.35 29.27 -6.94
CA VAL A 118 2.07 29.08 -5.67
C VAL A 118 1.70 27.71 -5.10
N VAL A 119 2.69 26.89 -4.77
CA VAL A 119 2.48 25.59 -4.12
C VAL A 119 2.84 25.71 -2.64
N ILE A 120 1.95 25.26 -1.77
CA ILE A 120 2.03 25.40 -0.32
C ILE A 120 2.17 23.98 0.25
N GLU A 121 3.33 23.63 0.78
CA GLU A 121 3.63 22.29 1.31
C GLU A 121 3.86 22.33 2.81
N ALA A 122 3.16 21.44 3.52
CA ALA A 122 3.22 21.37 4.96
C ALA A 122 4.56 20.86 5.49
N ASN A 123 5.18 19.93 4.76
CA ASN A 123 6.46 19.34 5.13
C ASN A 123 7.61 20.35 4.96
N GLY A 124 8.45 20.46 5.99
CA GLY A 124 9.53 21.45 6.02
C GLY A 124 10.72 21.18 5.10
N ASN A 125 10.93 19.92 4.66
CA ASN A 125 12.15 19.56 3.93
C ASN A 125 11.92 18.71 2.67
N ARG A 126 10.69 18.31 2.35
CA ARG A 126 10.43 17.35 1.27
C ARG A 126 9.12 17.58 0.54
N VAL A 127 9.10 17.27 -0.76
CA VAL A 127 7.92 17.14 -1.62
C VAL A 127 7.69 15.69 -2.05
N GLY A 128 6.55 15.42 -2.68
CA GLY A 128 6.17 14.09 -3.18
C GLY A 128 5.16 13.34 -2.31
N GLY A 129 4.87 13.81 -1.10
CA GLY A 129 3.87 13.22 -0.22
C GLY A 129 4.14 11.73 0.05
N ARG A 130 3.20 10.85 -0.30
CA ARG A 130 3.32 9.39 -0.12
C ARG A 130 4.30 8.72 -1.09
N ILE A 131 4.81 9.43 -2.10
CA ILE A 131 6.01 9.02 -2.82
C ILE A 131 7.21 9.40 -1.94
N LYS A 132 7.80 8.40 -1.27
CA LYS A 132 8.92 8.58 -0.34
C LYS A 132 9.88 7.41 -0.46
N THR A 133 11.13 7.74 -0.73
CA THR A 133 12.25 6.81 -0.74
C THR A 133 13.19 7.17 0.41
N PHE A 134 13.59 6.20 1.22
CA PHE A 134 14.74 6.35 2.11
C PHE A 134 16.00 6.32 1.25
N ARG A 135 16.65 7.47 1.06
CA ARG A 135 17.84 7.63 0.21
C ARG A 135 18.74 8.76 0.71
N LYS A 136 20.00 8.75 0.27
CA LYS A 136 20.92 9.87 0.42
C LYS A 136 20.70 10.94 -0.66
N GLY A 137 20.75 12.22 -0.29
CA GLY A 137 20.63 13.35 -1.22
C GLY A 137 19.18 13.62 -1.62
N GLY A 138 18.95 13.85 -2.91
CA GLY A 138 17.63 14.31 -3.40
C GLY A 138 17.35 15.77 -3.06
N HIS A 139 16.14 16.25 -3.37
CA HIS A 139 15.72 17.60 -2.99
C HIS A 139 15.66 17.79 -1.48
N GLU A 140 15.47 16.69 -0.74
CA GLU A 140 15.36 16.63 0.71
C GLU A 140 16.71 16.58 1.45
N ASN A 141 17.83 16.49 0.71
CA ASN A 141 19.18 16.32 1.27
C ASN A 141 19.24 15.17 2.31
N GLY A 142 18.60 14.04 2.01
CA GLY A 142 18.49 12.91 2.90
C GLY A 142 19.85 12.36 3.35
N GLU A 143 19.93 11.92 4.59
CA GLU A 143 21.08 11.19 5.10
C GLU A 143 21.10 9.74 4.59
N GLN A 144 22.29 9.12 4.57
CA GLN A 144 22.39 7.72 4.13
C GLN A 144 21.62 6.79 5.09
N PRO A 145 20.58 6.07 4.61
CA PRO A 145 19.71 5.34 5.53
C PRO A 145 20.27 4.00 6.01
N PHE A 146 21.20 3.41 5.27
CA PHE A 146 21.70 2.06 5.50
C PHE A 146 23.23 2.05 5.65
N ALA A 147 23.83 0.95 6.09
CA ALA A 147 25.28 0.88 6.24
C ALA A 147 26.00 0.89 4.88
N ASP A 148 25.47 0.18 3.90
CA ASP A 148 25.96 0.20 2.53
C ASP A 148 25.50 1.49 1.83
N PRO A 149 26.42 2.35 1.37
CA PRO A 149 26.11 3.63 0.74
C PRO A 149 25.37 3.49 -0.61
N LYS A 150 25.29 2.29 -1.19
CA LYS A 150 24.54 2.02 -2.42
C LYS A 150 23.05 1.77 -2.18
N GLN A 151 22.64 1.50 -0.94
CA GLN A 151 21.28 1.06 -0.62
C GLN A 151 20.34 2.24 -0.41
N TYR A 152 19.11 2.04 -0.88
CA TYR A 152 17.93 2.89 -0.68
C TYR A 152 16.71 1.97 -0.57
N ALA A 153 15.56 2.50 -0.14
CA ALA A 153 14.36 1.68 -0.01
C ALA A 153 13.06 2.50 -0.10
N GLU A 154 11.98 1.87 -0.56
CA GLU A 154 10.70 2.55 -0.73
C GLU A 154 9.84 2.51 0.53
N ALA A 155 9.58 3.68 1.10
CA ALA A 155 8.63 3.84 2.20
C ALA A 155 7.17 3.75 1.72
N GLY A 156 6.91 4.17 0.47
CA GLY A 156 5.58 4.22 -0.13
C GLY A 156 5.48 3.43 -1.44
N ALA A 157 5.15 4.13 -2.53
CA ALA A 157 5.05 3.53 -3.87
C ALA A 157 6.33 2.80 -4.26
N MET A 158 6.21 1.55 -4.72
CA MET A 158 7.35 0.67 -5.04
C MET A 158 7.22 -0.06 -6.38
N ARG A 159 6.01 -0.10 -6.97
CA ARG A 159 5.73 -0.82 -8.21
C ARG A 159 4.86 0.02 -9.13
N LEU A 160 5.24 0.08 -10.40
CA LEU A 160 4.72 0.99 -11.42
C LEU A 160 4.23 0.16 -12.61
N PRO A 161 2.93 -0.20 -12.69
CA PRO A 161 2.43 -1.07 -13.75
C PRO A 161 2.41 -0.38 -15.12
N ASP A 162 2.73 -1.11 -16.18
CA ASP A 162 2.68 -0.62 -17.56
C ASP A 162 1.26 -0.25 -18.03
N SER A 163 0.23 -0.77 -17.36
CA SER A 163 -1.18 -0.45 -17.58
C SER A 163 -1.62 0.95 -17.10
N HIS A 164 -0.72 1.73 -16.48
CA HIS A 164 -0.97 3.10 -16.03
C HIS A 164 -0.43 4.13 -17.03
N PRO A 165 -1.25 4.58 -18.00
CA PRO A 165 -0.78 5.36 -19.14
C PRO A 165 -0.21 6.73 -18.74
N LEU A 166 -0.81 7.46 -17.80
CA LEU A 166 -0.33 8.80 -17.43
C LEU A 166 1.00 8.70 -16.69
N LEU A 167 1.13 7.74 -15.77
CA LEU A 167 2.40 7.45 -15.12
C LEU A 167 3.48 7.10 -16.14
N MET A 168 3.22 6.15 -17.03
CA MET A 168 4.19 5.72 -18.04
C MET A 168 4.61 6.86 -18.98
N ALA A 169 3.67 7.75 -19.36
CA ALA A 169 3.99 8.94 -20.13
C ALA A 169 4.95 9.88 -19.39
N LEU A 170 4.74 10.13 -18.09
CA LEU A 170 5.65 10.96 -17.28
C LEU A 170 7.02 10.31 -17.08
N LEU A 171 7.08 9.01 -16.78
CA LEU A 171 8.34 8.28 -16.63
C LEU A 171 9.18 8.41 -17.90
N LYS A 172 8.54 8.26 -19.08
CA LYS A 172 9.18 8.45 -20.39
C LYS A 172 9.59 9.90 -20.62
N LYS A 173 8.69 10.86 -20.37
CA LYS A 173 8.93 12.31 -20.58
C LYS A 173 10.15 12.80 -19.79
N TYR A 174 10.34 12.32 -18.57
CA TYR A 174 11.47 12.69 -17.72
C TYR A 174 12.70 11.78 -17.89
N GLY A 175 12.62 10.74 -18.74
CA GLY A 175 13.73 9.82 -18.98
C GLY A 175 14.20 9.09 -17.72
N LEU A 176 13.27 8.73 -16.81
CA LEU A 176 13.63 8.11 -15.54
C LEU A 176 14.20 6.70 -15.76
N PRO A 177 15.25 6.29 -15.02
CA PRO A 177 15.93 5.03 -15.24
C PRO A 177 15.11 3.85 -14.69
N LEU A 178 14.32 3.20 -15.55
CA LEU A 178 13.47 2.09 -15.14
C LEU A 178 14.22 0.76 -15.06
N GLN A 179 13.77 -0.11 -14.16
CA GLN A 179 14.04 -1.55 -14.19
C GLN A 179 12.76 -2.33 -13.89
N GLU A 180 12.73 -3.60 -14.26
CA GLU A 180 11.56 -4.44 -14.04
C GLU A 180 11.43 -4.80 -12.56
N PHE A 181 10.25 -4.53 -12.00
CA PHE A 181 9.84 -5.00 -10.69
C PHE A 181 9.22 -6.40 -10.85
N TYR A 182 9.86 -7.42 -10.32
CA TYR A 182 9.35 -8.79 -10.39
C TYR A 182 8.27 -9.02 -9.33
N LEU A 183 6.99 -8.97 -9.75
CA LEU A 183 5.86 -9.30 -8.87
C LEU A 183 5.90 -10.77 -8.42
N VAL A 184 6.35 -11.66 -9.31
CA VAL A 184 6.59 -13.08 -9.07
C VAL A 184 8.07 -13.34 -9.24
N ASP A 185 8.63 -14.19 -8.39
CA ASP A 185 10.06 -14.45 -8.34
C ASP A 185 10.56 -15.19 -9.59
N VAL A 186 11.77 -14.82 -10.06
CA VAL A 186 12.40 -15.32 -11.29
C VAL A 186 13.72 -16.04 -11.01
N ALA A 187 14.17 -16.88 -11.94
CA ALA A 187 15.45 -17.59 -11.79
C ALA A 187 16.62 -16.61 -11.79
N VAL A 188 17.62 -16.86 -10.93
CA VAL A 188 18.80 -15.99 -10.75
C VAL A 188 19.62 -15.93 -12.05
N GLU A 189 19.83 -17.07 -12.69
CA GLU A 189 20.64 -17.21 -13.92
C GLU A 189 19.88 -16.75 -15.16
N ASN A 190 18.54 -16.76 -15.11
CA ASN A 190 17.70 -16.38 -16.23
C ASN A 190 16.42 -15.67 -15.76
N PRO A 191 16.48 -14.33 -15.57
CA PRO A 191 15.36 -13.54 -15.08
C PRO A 191 14.12 -13.51 -15.99
N THR A 192 14.18 -14.08 -17.20
CA THR A 192 13.01 -14.23 -18.08
C THR A 192 12.12 -15.42 -17.68
N LYS A 193 12.63 -16.33 -16.82
CA LYS A 193 11.91 -17.52 -16.37
C LYS A 193 11.41 -17.32 -14.95
N LYS A 194 10.10 -17.46 -14.73
CA LYS A 194 9.51 -17.54 -13.39
C LYS A 194 10.11 -18.74 -12.64
N ALA A 195 10.57 -18.51 -11.42
CA ALA A 195 11.11 -19.55 -10.55
C ALA A 195 10.03 -20.14 -9.64
N ASN A 196 9.11 -19.30 -9.11
CA ASN A 196 8.08 -19.69 -8.14
C ASN A 196 8.66 -20.45 -6.94
N ARG A 197 9.87 -20.07 -6.51
CA ARG A 197 10.58 -20.67 -5.38
C ARG A 197 10.33 -19.90 -4.09
N THR A 198 9.69 -18.74 -4.08
CA THR A 198 9.28 -18.11 -2.82
C THR A 198 8.29 -19.00 -2.02
N TRP A 199 8.18 -18.72 -0.73
CA TRP A 199 7.49 -19.59 0.22
C TRP A 199 6.06 -19.15 0.50
N ILE A 200 5.21 -20.15 0.73
CA ILE A 200 3.99 -20.04 1.51
C ILE A 200 4.28 -20.72 2.85
N HIS A 201 4.18 -19.99 3.95
CA HIS A 201 4.42 -20.52 5.29
C HIS A 201 3.25 -20.20 6.22
N VAL A 202 2.30 -21.13 6.32
CA VAL A 202 1.05 -20.97 7.06
C VAL A 202 0.70 -22.25 7.81
N ASN A 203 0.10 -22.12 9.00
CA ASN A 203 -0.29 -23.21 9.89
C ASN A 203 0.85 -24.21 10.16
N GLY A 204 2.08 -23.68 10.29
CA GLY A 204 3.30 -24.47 10.49
C GLY A 204 3.76 -25.27 9.26
N ILE A 205 3.06 -25.18 8.12
CA ILE A 205 3.45 -25.83 6.87
C ILE A 205 4.19 -24.83 5.99
N ARG A 206 5.38 -25.23 5.55
CA ARG A 206 6.19 -24.51 4.55
C ARG A 206 6.10 -25.22 3.20
N MET A 207 5.79 -24.48 2.14
CA MET A 207 5.64 -25.00 0.78
C MET A 207 6.11 -23.97 -0.25
N ARG A 208 6.79 -24.42 -1.31
CA ARG A 208 7.13 -23.53 -2.43
C ARG A 208 5.87 -23.12 -3.16
N ARG A 209 5.83 -21.91 -3.71
CA ARG A 209 4.74 -21.48 -4.60
C ARG A 209 4.55 -22.46 -5.77
N ALA A 210 5.64 -22.93 -6.38
CA ALA A 210 5.57 -23.91 -7.48
C ALA A 210 4.95 -25.24 -7.06
N ASP A 211 5.20 -25.69 -5.82
CA ASP A 211 4.58 -26.91 -5.31
C ASP A 211 3.10 -26.67 -5.01
N TYR A 212 2.76 -25.53 -4.41
CA TYR A 212 1.37 -25.17 -4.13
C TYR A 212 0.55 -25.08 -5.41
N GLU A 213 1.10 -24.51 -6.49
CA GLU A 213 0.44 -24.45 -7.80
C GLU A 213 0.13 -25.84 -8.36
N ARG A 214 1.00 -26.84 -8.13
CA ARG A 214 0.81 -28.22 -8.58
C ARG A 214 -0.12 -29.03 -7.68
N ASN A 215 -0.04 -28.83 -6.37
CA ASN A 215 -0.81 -29.59 -5.39
C ASN A 215 -1.17 -28.71 -4.17
N PRO A 216 -2.27 -27.94 -4.26
CA PRO A 216 -2.69 -27.04 -3.19
C PRO A 216 -3.13 -27.75 -1.90
N ALA A 217 -3.52 -29.03 -2.00
CA ALA A 217 -4.19 -29.77 -0.94
C ALA A 217 -3.42 -29.75 0.38
N LYS A 218 -2.09 -29.84 0.35
CA LYS A 218 -1.28 -29.84 1.57
C LYS A 218 -1.47 -28.59 2.45
N ILE A 219 -1.61 -27.42 1.83
CA ILE A 219 -1.89 -26.16 2.55
C ILE A 219 -3.39 -26.06 2.83
N ASN A 220 -4.23 -26.32 1.84
CA ASN A 220 -5.68 -26.19 1.95
C ASN A 220 -6.27 -27.09 3.06
N ASP A 221 -5.73 -28.29 3.24
CA ASP A 221 -6.12 -29.25 4.29
C ASP A 221 -5.90 -28.67 5.70
N THR A 222 -4.90 -27.81 5.89
CA THR A 222 -4.64 -27.17 7.19
C THR A 222 -5.71 -26.17 7.61
N PHE A 223 -6.49 -25.65 6.64
CA PHE A 223 -7.65 -24.81 6.89
C PHE A 223 -8.95 -25.63 6.94
N GLY A 224 -8.91 -26.93 6.62
CA GLY A 224 -10.09 -27.79 6.54
C GLY A 224 -10.94 -27.58 5.28
N VAL A 225 -10.35 -27.08 4.19
CA VAL A 225 -11.04 -26.89 2.90
C VAL A 225 -11.35 -28.26 2.27
N THR A 226 -12.60 -28.45 1.84
CA THR A 226 -13.08 -29.69 1.22
C THR A 226 -13.25 -29.57 -0.29
N ASP A 227 -13.51 -30.69 -0.96
CA ASP A 227 -13.84 -30.67 -2.39
C ASP A 227 -15.10 -29.82 -2.66
N PRO A 228 -15.18 -29.13 -3.82
CA PRO A 228 -14.24 -29.21 -4.95
C PRO A 228 -13.02 -28.29 -4.84
N ASP A 229 -12.95 -27.39 -3.86
CA ASP A 229 -11.91 -26.36 -3.79
C ASP A 229 -10.61 -26.83 -3.13
N ARG A 230 -10.63 -27.98 -2.47
CA ARG A 230 -9.45 -28.61 -1.84
C ARG A 230 -8.23 -28.67 -2.77
N THR A 231 -8.43 -28.90 -4.06
CA THR A 231 -7.36 -29.05 -5.06
C THR A 231 -7.08 -27.79 -5.88
N LYS A 232 -7.73 -26.67 -5.56
CA LYS A 232 -7.52 -25.37 -6.23
C LYS A 232 -6.62 -24.46 -5.40
N THR A 233 -5.83 -23.63 -6.07
CA THR A 233 -5.08 -22.58 -5.36
C THR A 233 -6.03 -21.52 -4.82
N ALA A 234 -5.67 -20.88 -3.70
CA ALA A 234 -6.45 -19.78 -3.13
C ALA A 234 -6.73 -18.65 -4.15
N SER A 235 -5.78 -18.39 -5.06
CA SER A 235 -5.96 -17.42 -6.15
C SER A 235 -6.98 -17.90 -7.20
N ALA A 236 -7.00 -19.20 -7.53
CA ALA A 236 -7.98 -19.76 -8.47
C ALA A 236 -9.39 -19.74 -7.85
N ILE A 237 -9.53 -20.09 -6.58
CA ILE A 237 -10.82 -20.03 -5.86
C ILE A 237 -11.33 -18.58 -5.82
N LEU A 238 -10.46 -17.62 -5.52
CA LEU A 238 -10.82 -16.20 -5.53
C LEU A 238 -11.20 -15.72 -6.94
N ALA A 239 -10.48 -16.13 -7.98
CA ALA A 239 -10.82 -15.79 -9.36
C ALA A 239 -12.18 -16.35 -9.77
N ASP A 240 -12.47 -17.62 -9.46
CA ASP A 240 -13.78 -18.24 -9.67
C ASP A 240 -14.89 -17.46 -8.93
N ALA A 241 -14.63 -17.07 -7.69
CA ALA A 241 -15.57 -16.31 -6.87
C ALA A 241 -15.89 -14.93 -7.46
N LEU A 242 -14.92 -14.24 -8.06
CA LEU A 242 -15.08 -12.90 -8.65
C LEU A 242 -15.65 -12.90 -10.07
N GLU A 243 -15.69 -14.07 -10.72
CA GLU A 243 -16.14 -14.22 -12.11
C GLU A 243 -17.54 -13.65 -12.39
N PRO A 244 -18.56 -13.82 -11.53
CA PRO A 244 -19.88 -13.22 -11.75
C PRO A 244 -19.86 -11.70 -11.86
N ALA A 245 -18.96 -11.02 -11.15
CA ALA A 245 -18.79 -9.57 -11.27
C ALA A 245 -17.99 -9.22 -12.53
N HIS A 246 -16.95 -9.98 -12.88
CA HIS A 246 -16.18 -9.76 -14.11
C HIS A 246 -17.03 -9.87 -15.38
N GLN A 247 -17.96 -10.83 -15.45
CA GLN A 247 -18.86 -10.99 -16.61
C GLN A 247 -19.72 -9.76 -16.89
N LEU A 248 -20.00 -8.93 -15.88
CA LEU A 248 -20.76 -7.70 -16.05
C LEU A 248 -19.99 -6.62 -16.82
N ILE A 249 -18.65 -6.72 -16.90
CA ILE A 249 -17.79 -5.67 -17.50
C ILE A 249 -16.87 -6.20 -18.62
N ARG A 250 -16.57 -7.49 -18.65
CA ARG A 250 -15.61 -8.08 -19.59
C ARG A 250 -16.00 -7.84 -21.05
N GLY A 251 -15.03 -7.37 -21.85
CA GLY A 251 -15.19 -7.17 -23.29
C GLY A 251 -16.12 -6.01 -23.67
N LYS A 252 -16.53 -5.17 -22.71
CA LYS A 252 -17.38 -4.00 -22.96
C LYS A 252 -16.54 -2.73 -23.07
N GLU A 253 -17.01 -1.79 -23.89
CA GLU A 253 -16.42 -0.46 -24.05
C GLU A 253 -17.53 0.62 -24.08
N GLY A 254 -17.15 1.89 -23.98
CA GLY A 254 -18.07 3.03 -24.06
C GLY A 254 -19.24 2.92 -23.08
N THR A 255 -20.43 3.29 -23.53
CA THR A 255 -21.67 3.20 -22.74
C THR A 255 -21.98 1.79 -22.22
N ALA A 256 -21.60 0.73 -22.96
CA ALA A 256 -21.84 -0.64 -22.51
C ALA A 256 -20.99 -0.98 -21.28
N LEU A 257 -19.75 -0.49 -21.23
CA LEU A 257 -18.87 -0.66 -20.08
C LEU A 257 -19.38 0.12 -18.87
N VAL A 258 -19.80 1.37 -19.06
CA VAL A 258 -20.39 2.20 -17.99
C VAL A 258 -21.62 1.52 -17.40
N LYS A 259 -22.53 1.02 -18.23
CA LYS A 259 -23.71 0.26 -17.78
C LYS A 259 -23.33 -1.02 -17.02
N GLY A 260 -22.28 -1.72 -17.48
CA GLY A 260 -21.73 -2.89 -16.77
C GLY A 260 -21.26 -2.56 -15.36
N TRP A 261 -20.51 -1.46 -15.20
CA TRP A 261 -20.08 -0.98 -13.90
C TRP A 261 -21.24 -0.52 -13.02
N VAL A 262 -22.22 0.20 -13.57
CA VAL A 262 -23.45 0.55 -12.84
C VAL A 262 -24.11 -0.70 -12.25
N GLU A 263 -24.16 -1.80 -13.01
CA GLU A 263 -24.73 -3.06 -12.53
C GLU A 263 -23.91 -3.70 -11.40
N VAL A 264 -22.56 -3.71 -11.52
CA VAL A 264 -21.68 -4.16 -10.44
C VAL A 264 -21.93 -3.36 -9.16
N LEU A 265 -22.01 -2.03 -9.27
CA LEU A 265 -22.19 -1.14 -8.12
C LEU A 265 -23.57 -1.30 -7.47
N LYS A 266 -24.64 -1.44 -8.27
CA LYS A 266 -25.98 -1.71 -7.75
C LYS A 266 -26.07 -3.03 -7.00
N ARG A 267 -25.40 -4.07 -7.48
CA ARG A 267 -25.45 -5.41 -6.86
C ARG A 267 -24.56 -5.51 -5.62
N TYR A 268 -23.34 -4.99 -5.71
CA TYR A 268 -22.27 -5.32 -4.77
C TYR A 268 -21.59 -4.09 -4.12
N GLY A 269 -21.97 -2.87 -4.48
CA GLY A 269 -21.33 -1.66 -3.97
C GLY A 269 -21.43 -1.50 -2.44
N HIS A 270 -22.54 -1.91 -1.86
CA HIS A 270 -22.76 -1.87 -0.40
C HIS A 270 -22.35 -3.16 0.31
N TRP A 271 -21.55 -4.00 -0.34
CA TRP A 271 -21.08 -5.26 0.22
C TRP A 271 -19.63 -5.14 0.67
N SER A 272 -19.30 -5.81 1.77
CA SER A 272 -17.90 -6.10 2.08
C SER A 272 -17.41 -7.27 1.22
N MET A 273 -16.10 -7.41 1.09
CA MET A 273 -15.52 -8.56 0.40
C MET A 273 -15.94 -9.88 1.07
N TYR A 274 -15.98 -9.92 2.41
CA TYR A 274 -16.47 -11.07 3.18
C TYR A 274 -17.89 -11.46 2.78
N ARG A 275 -18.80 -10.49 2.77
CA ARG A 275 -20.20 -10.72 2.43
C ARG A 275 -20.34 -11.23 0.99
N TYR A 276 -19.56 -10.69 0.06
CA TYR A 276 -19.55 -11.17 -1.32
C TYR A 276 -19.13 -12.65 -1.40
N LEU A 277 -18.03 -13.03 -0.74
CA LEU A 277 -17.54 -14.41 -0.75
C LEU A 277 -18.53 -15.39 -0.09
N THR A 278 -19.24 -14.99 0.96
CA THR A 278 -20.22 -15.86 1.63
C THR A 278 -21.58 -15.91 0.92
N GLU A 279 -22.15 -14.76 0.54
CA GLU A 279 -23.51 -14.70 0.04
C GLU A 279 -23.61 -14.82 -1.49
N VAL A 280 -22.61 -14.40 -2.27
CA VAL A 280 -22.59 -14.57 -3.74
C VAL A 280 -21.84 -15.85 -4.11
N ALA A 281 -20.59 -15.97 -3.68
CA ALA A 281 -19.75 -17.11 -4.06
C ALA A 281 -20.02 -18.38 -3.23
N LYS A 282 -20.83 -18.28 -2.16
CA LYS A 282 -21.23 -19.41 -1.30
C LYS A 282 -20.05 -20.18 -0.69
N LEU A 283 -18.92 -19.49 -0.47
CA LEU A 283 -17.76 -20.07 0.17
C LEU A 283 -17.98 -20.20 1.69
N ASP A 284 -17.48 -21.29 2.27
CA ASP A 284 -17.48 -21.46 3.72
C ASP A 284 -16.34 -20.66 4.38
N ILE A 285 -16.41 -20.52 5.70
CA ILE A 285 -15.43 -19.71 6.45
C ILE A 285 -14.00 -20.24 6.31
N ARG A 286 -13.82 -21.57 6.24
CA ARG A 286 -12.52 -22.23 6.09
C ARG A 286 -11.84 -21.85 4.78
N THR A 287 -12.61 -21.81 3.70
CA THR A 287 -12.14 -21.42 2.37
C THR A 287 -11.84 -19.92 2.32
N ILE A 288 -12.66 -19.10 3.00
CA ILE A 288 -12.42 -17.66 3.14
C ILE A 288 -11.17 -17.38 3.97
N ASP A 289 -10.88 -18.15 5.02
CA ASP A 289 -9.66 -18.00 5.84
C ASP A 289 -8.39 -18.34 5.04
N LEU A 290 -8.46 -19.38 4.20
CA LEU A 290 -7.39 -19.71 3.25
C LEU A 290 -7.16 -18.56 2.26
N ILE A 291 -8.22 -18.07 1.61
CA ILE A 291 -8.14 -16.93 0.68
C ILE A 291 -7.59 -15.70 1.39
N GLY A 292 -8.16 -15.38 2.55
CA GLY A 292 -7.75 -14.27 3.42
C GLY A 292 -6.25 -14.28 3.65
N THR A 293 -5.74 -15.41 4.12
CA THR A 293 -4.35 -15.55 4.55
C THR A 293 -3.39 -15.53 3.37
N VAL A 294 -3.67 -16.28 2.31
CA VAL A 294 -2.73 -16.46 1.18
C VAL A 294 -2.79 -15.30 0.17
N GLN A 295 -3.96 -14.65 0.02
CA GLN A 295 -4.20 -13.59 -0.99
C GLN A 295 -4.27 -12.17 -0.41
N ASN A 296 -3.78 -11.94 0.81
CA ASN A 296 -3.75 -10.62 1.45
C ASN A 296 -5.13 -9.99 1.67
N LEU A 297 -6.10 -10.79 2.09
CA LEU A 297 -7.46 -10.31 2.35
C LEU A 297 -7.86 -10.38 3.83
N THR A 298 -7.18 -11.15 4.70
CA THR A 298 -7.60 -11.36 6.11
C THR A 298 -8.00 -10.06 6.80
N SER A 299 -7.11 -9.06 6.83
CA SER A 299 -7.35 -7.80 7.53
C SER A 299 -8.23 -6.81 6.74
N ARG A 300 -8.65 -7.17 5.53
CA ARG A 300 -9.40 -6.31 4.58
C ARG A 300 -10.74 -6.88 4.16
N LEU A 301 -11.12 -8.07 4.65
CA LEU A 301 -12.38 -8.75 4.34
C LEU A 301 -13.62 -7.90 4.69
N HIS A 302 -13.52 -7.03 5.70
CA HIS A 302 -14.60 -6.12 6.12
C HIS A 302 -14.72 -4.86 5.25
N LEU A 303 -13.71 -4.54 4.43
CA LEU A 303 -13.71 -3.40 3.53
C LEU A 303 -14.59 -3.66 2.30
N SER A 304 -14.89 -2.60 1.54
CA SER A 304 -15.75 -2.67 0.36
C SER A 304 -15.27 -3.72 -0.64
N PHE A 305 -16.21 -4.53 -1.13
CA PHE A 305 -16.00 -5.47 -2.24
C PHE A 305 -15.34 -4.77 -3.44
N LEU A 306 -15.79 -3.56 -3.77
CA LEU A 306 -15.32 -2.82 -4.94
C LEU A 306 -13.81 -2.59 -4.91
N HIS A 307 -13.24 -2.31 -3.73
CA HIS A 307 -11.80 -2.08 -3.60
C HIS A 307 -10.99 -3.35 -3.87
N SER A 308 -11.38 -4.47 -3.25
CA SER A 308 -10.72 -5.76 -3.45
C SER A 308 -10.87 -6.26 -4.89
N PHE A 309 -12.04 -6.06 -5.49
CA PHE A 309 -12.33 -6.41 -6.88
C PHE A 309 -11.46 -5.63 -7.87
N LEU A 310 -11.34 -4.31 -7.70
CA LEU A 310 -10.45 -3.48 -8.53
C LEU A 310 -8.98 -3.84 -8.32
N SER A 311 -8.58 -4.08 -7.07
CA SER A 311 -7.19 -4.46 -6.73
C SER A 311 -6.77 -5.78 -7.36
N ALA A 312 -7.66 -6.78 -7.39
CA ALA A 312 -7.43 -8.06 -8.04
C ALA A 312 -7.22 -7.93 -9.55
N ALA A 313 -7.85 -6.94 -10.19
CA ALA A 313 -7.66 -6.66 -11.61
C ALA A 313 -6.36 -5.87 -11.91
N LEU A 314 -5.89 -5.05 -10.97
CA LEU A 314 -4.70 -4.21 -11.14
C LEU A 314 -3.39 -4.91 -10.74
N ILE A 315 -3.44 -5.89 -9.84
CA ILE A 315 -2.29 -6.66 -9.38
C ILE A 315 -2.33 -8.04 -10.04
N ASP A 316 -2.08 -8.08 -11.36
CA ASP A 316 -2.09 -9.30 -12.16
C ASP A 316 -0.65 -9.77 -12.47
N PRO A 317 -0.29 -11.03 -12.22
CA PRO A 317 0.98 -11.64 -12.65
C PRO A 317 1.28 -11.62 -14.17
N LYS A 318 0.32 -11.19 -14.99
CA LYS A 318 0.46 -10.94 -16.45
C LYS A 318 0.84 -9.49 -16.77
N THR A 319 0.59 -8.55 -15.86
CA THR A 319 0.99 -7.15 -16.00
C THR A 319 2.47 -7.00 -15.70
N LYS A 320 3.18 -6.24 -16.54
CA LYS A 320 4.57 -5.92 -16.25
C LYS A 320 4.64 -4.72 -15.30
N PHE A 321 5.43 -4.87 -14.24
CA PHE A 321 5.67 -3.81 -13.28
C PHE A 321 7.09 -3.28 -13.44
N TRP A 322 7.23 -1.99 -13.20
CA TRP A 322 8.49 -1.28 -13.21
C TRP A 322 8.76 -0.67 -11.84
N GLU A 323 10.01 -0.31 -11.62
CA GLU A 323 10.47 0.54 -10.53
C GLU A 323 11.54 1.49 -11.07
N ILE A 324 11.86 2.55 -10.34
CA ILE A 324 12.86 3.54 -10.75
C ILE A 324 14.17 3.23 -10.02
N LYS A 325 15.26 3.02 -10.76
CA LYS A 325 16.61 2.90 -10.21
C LYS A 325 16.98 4.19 -9.47
N GLY A 326 17.28 4.09 -8.18
CA GLY A 326 17.54 5.23 -7.30
C GLY A 326 16.32 5.72 -6.51
N GLY A 327 15.16 5.06 -6.70
CA GLY A 327 13.95 5.26 -5.92
C GLY A 327 12.89 6.12 -6.60
N THR A 328 11.64 5.87 -6.25
CA THR A 328 10.45 6.49 -6.80
C THR A 328 10.37 7.98 -6.47
N ALA A 329 11.09 8.44 -5.43
CA ALA A 329 11.28 9.86 -5.14
C ALA A 329 11.90 10.65 -6.32
N LEU A 330 12.59 10.00 -7.27
CA LEU A 330 13.06 10.65 -8.50
C LEU A 330 11.91 11.16 -9.39
N LEU A 331 10.73 10.53 -9.35
CA LEU A 331 9.54 11.07 -10.01
C LEU A 331 9.06 12.35 -9.32
N ALA A 332 9.13 12.41 -7.98
CA ALA A 332 8.80 13.64 -7.25
C ALA A 332 9.82 14.74 -7.55
N ASP A 333 11.12 14.43 -7.62
CA ASP A 333 12.17 15.38 -8.04
C ASP A 333 11.88 15.97 -9.43
N ALA A 334 11.52 15.10 -10.38
CA ALA A 334 11.26 15.50 -11.76
C ALA A 334 10.02 16.39 -11.90
N LEU A 335 8.94 16.07 -11.16
CA LEU A 335 7.74 16.91 -11.09
C LEU A 335 8.00 18.24 -10.35
N TYR A 336 8.90 18.24 -9.37
CA TYR A 336 9.24 19.40 -8.57
C TYR A 336 10.14 20.40 -9.32
N ALA A 337 11.11 19.93 -10.09
CA ALA A 337 12.08 20.75 -10.79
C ALA A 337 11.50 21.96 -11.56
N PRO A 338 10.46 21.82 -12.43
CA PRO A 338 9.92 22.96 -13.18
C PRO A 338 9.20 23.99 -12.32
N VAL A 339 8.74 23.61 -11.13
CA VAL A 339 7.96 24.47 -10.23
C VAL A 339 8.69 24.79 -8.93
N LYS A 340 9.98 24.44 -8.81
CA LYS A 340 10.77 24.57 -7.58
C LYS A 340 10.69 25.97 -6.96
N GLY A 341 10.82 27.01 -7.79
CA GLY A 341 10.75 28.42 -7.35
C GLY A 341 9.35 28.89 -6.92
N LYS A 342 8.32 28.09 -7.18
CA LYS A 342 6.91 28.36 -6.81
C LYS A 342 6.47 27.64 -5.53
N VAL A 343 7.29 26.71 -5.01
CA VAL A 343 6.94 25.93 -3.81
C VAL A 343 7.42 26.61 -2.54
N LYS A 344 6.53 26.71 -1.56
CA LYS A 344 6.79 27.15 -0.19
C LYS A 344 6.65 25.92 0.72
N LEU A 345 7.79 25.37 1.13
CA LEU A 345 7.89 24.32 2.16
C LEU A 345 7.63 24.91 3.54
N ASP A 346 7.41 24.05 4.53
CA ASP A 346 7.17 24.44 5.92
C ASP A 346 5.97 25.40 6.06
N ARG A 347 4.91 25.15 5.29
CA ARG A 347 3.66 25.92 5.28
C ARG A 347 2.48 24.98 5.37
N ARG A 348 2.13 24.57 6.60
CA ARG A 348 0.94 23.76 6.87
C ARG A 348 -0.29 24.63 6.84
N ALA A 349 -1.18 24.39 5.88
CA ALA A 349 -2.50 25.03 5.85
C ALA A 349 -3.30 24.69 7.10
N VAL A 350 -3.87 25.69 7.75
CA VAL A 350 -4.72 25.57 8.96
C VAL A 350 -6.11 26.15 8.77
N ARG A 351 -6.25 27.07 7.81
CA ARG A 351 -7.55 27.66 7.45
C ARG A 351 -7.56 28.09 5.99
N ILE A 352 -8.67 27.84 5.31
CA ILE A 352 -8.91 28.27 3.92
C ILE A 352 -10.18 29.11 3.92
N GLU A 353 -10.06 30.37 3.51
CA GLU A 353 -11.19 31.28 3.33
C GLU A 353 -11.44 31.49 1.84
N HIS A 354 -12.70 31.70 1.45
CA HIS A 354 -13.00 32.30 0.16
C HIS A 354 -14.20 33.26 0.21
N HIS A 355 -13.98 34.48 -0.25
CA HIS A 355 -14.99 35.53 -0.36
C HIS A 355 -14.77 36.32 -1.65
N ASP A 356 -15.84 36.79 -2.28
CA ASP A 356 -15.80 37.66 -3.48
C ASP A 356 -14.91 37.13 -4.62
N GLY A 357 -14.86 35.81 -4.80
CA GLY A 357 -14.06 35.16 -5.85
C GLY A 357 -12.55 35.14 -5.59
N LYS A 358 -12.11 35.37 -4.36
CA LYS A 358 -10.72 35.22 -3.91
C LYS A 358 -10.60 34.12 -2.87
N VAL A 359 -9.45 33.46 -2.85
CA VAL A 359 -9.11 32.42 -1.87
C VAL A 359 -7.92 32.87 -1.03
N LYS A 360 -8.00 32.67 0.28
CA LYS A 360 -6.89 32.85 1.21
C LYS A 360 -6.56 31.53 1.91
N VAL A 361 -5.28 31.17 1.93
CA VAL A 361 -4.78 29.99 2.65
C VAL A 361 -3.87 30.48 3.78
N HIS A 362 -4.35 30.31 5.01
CA HIS A 362 -3.59 30.59 6.22
C HIS A 362 -2.73 29.38 6.57
N THR A 363 -1.45 29.65 6.84
CA THR A 363 -0.45 28.60 7.06
C THR A 363 0.37 28.87 8.30
N VAL A 364 0.91 27.79 8.86
CA VAL A 364 1.87 27.80 9.97
C VAL A 364 3.08 26.91 9.62
N SER A 365 4.26 27.23 10.15
CA SER A 365 5.40 26.32 10.14
C SER A 365 5.22 25.16 11.12
N GLU A 366 6.01 24.10 10.96
CA GLU A 366 6.00 22.93 11.85
C GLU A 366 6.26 23.29 13.31
N ASP A 367 7.14 24.26 13.56
CA ASP A 367 7.49 24.71 14.91
C ASP A 367 6.40 25.56 15.58
N CYS A 368 5.48 26.15 14.80
CA CYS A 368 4.51 27.14 15.30
C CYS A 368 3.59 26.60 16.42
N GLN A 369 3.43 25.28 16.52
CA GLN A 369 2.58 24.62 17.51
C GLN A 369 3.38 23.91 18.62
N THR A 370 4.72 24.02 18.62
CA THR A 370 5.60 23.34 19.59
C THR A 370 6.08 24.26 20.71
N GLY A 371 5.82 25.56 20.62
CA GLY A 371 6.33 26.56 21.55
C GLY A 371 7.76 27.04 21.24
N ASN A 372 8.38 26.53 20.16
CA ASN A 372 9.74 26.86 19.75
C ASN A 372 9.80 28.04 18.75
N GLY A 373 8.80 28.94 18.76
CA GLY A 373 8.61 29.95 17.73
C GLY A 373 7.89 29.40 16.51
N GLY A 374 7.95 30.09 15.37
CA GLY A 374 7.31 29.66 14.12
C GLY A 374 6.89 30.84 13.25
N VAL A 375 6.55 30.54 12.00
CA VAL A 375 6.12 31.53 11.02
C VAL A 375 4.67 31.26 10.65
N THR A 376 3.88 32.33 10.63
CA THR A 376 2.56 32.33 9.99
C THR A 376 2.64 33.08 8.68
N GLU A 377 1.93 32.59 7.66
CA GLU A 377 1.88 33.25 6.35
C GLU A 377 0.50 33.03 5.73
N VAL A 378 0.00 34.04 5.03
CA VAL A 378 -1.28 33.99 4.32
C VAL A 378 -1.01 34.15 2.83
N PHE A 379 -1.47 33.18 2.05
CA PHE A 379 -1.39 33.21 0.59
C PHE A 379 -2.74 33.58 0.01
N GLU A 380 -2.78 34.49 -0.96
CA GLU A 380 -4.01 34.91 -1.63
C GLU A 380 -3.94 34.57 -3.13
N GLY A 381 -5.06 34.12 -3.70
CA GLY A 381 -5.20 33.79 -5.12
C GLY A 381 -6.66 33.86 -5.59
N ASP A 382 -6.87 33.59 -6.87
CA ASP A 382 -8.20 33.53 -7.50
C ASP A 382 -8.85 32.15 -7.29
N GLU A 383 -8.06 31.08 -7.35
CA GLU A 383 -8.50 29.69 -7.30
C GLU A 383 -7.56 28.90 -6.40
N ALA A 384 -8.06 27.82 -5.79
CA ALA A 384 -7.21 26.86 -5.07
C ALA A 384 -7.46 25.41 -5.49
N ILE A 385 -6.38 24.66 -5.73
CA ILE A 385 -6.43 23.20 -5.86
C ILE A 385 -5.90 22.60 -4.56
N ILE A 386 -6.80 21.97 -3.81
CA ILE A 386 -6.53 21.30 -2.54
C ILE A 386 -6.16 19.85 -2.85
N THR A 387 -4.94 19.46 -2.52
CA THR A 387 -4.41 18.10 -2.75
C THR A 387 -4.10 17.33 -1.47
N VAL A 388 -4.41 17.95 -0.33
CA VAL A 388 -4.27 17.36 1.00
C VAL A 388 -5.23 16.16 1.12
N PRO A 389 -4.76 14.99 1.58
CA PRO A 389 -5.64 13.87 1.89
C PRO A 389 -6.75 14.27 2.86
N PHE A 390 -7.97 13.78 2.66
CA PHE A 390 -9.12 14.11 3.52
C PHE A 390 -8.90 13.76 5.00
N SER A 391 -8.14 12.69 5.27
CA SER A 391 -7.67 12.30 6.60
C SER A 391 -6.93 13.42 7.34
N GLY A 392 -6.13 14.23 6.63
CA GLY A 392 -5.48 15.42 7.18
C GLY A 392 -6.30 16.70 7.02
N LEU A 393 -7.03 16.85 5.91
CA LEU A 393 -7.82 18.05 5.59
C LEU A 393 -8.92 18.31 6.62
N ARG A 394 -9.42 17.28 7.32
CA ARG A 394 -10.40 17.41 8.40
C ARG A 394 -9.97 18.34 9.55
N HIS A 395 -8.67 18.66 9.64
CA HIS A 395 -8.11 19.57 10.64
C HIS A 395 -7.95 21.02 10.14
N VAL A 396 -8.31 21.29 8.87
CA VAL A 396 -8.26 22.61 8.26
C VAL A 396 -9.65 23.24 8.33
N ALA A 397 -9.73 24.46 8.88
CA ALA A 397 -10.97 25.22 8.93
C ALA A 397 -11.32 25.81 7.54
N PHE A 398 -12.61 25.85 7.19
CA PHE A 398 -13.11 26.48 5.97
C PHE A 398 -14.09 27.59 6.30
N ASP A 399 -13.96 28.73 5.61
CA ASP A 399 -14.86 29.88 5.73
C ASP A 399 -15.23 30.46 4.34
N PRO A 400 -16.52 30.45 3.93
CA PRO A 400 -17.64 29.80 4.61
C PRO A 400 -17.45 28.28 4.74
N PRO A 401 -18.20 27.60 5.63
CA PRO A 401 -18.14 26.16 5.73
C PRO A 401 -18.49 25.47 4.40
N LEU A 402 -17.74 24.43 4.06
CA LEU A 402 -18.05 23.58 2.90
C LEU A 402 -19.46 22.96 3.01
N THR A 403 -20.01 22.54 1.87
CA THR A 403 -21.31 21.87 1.84
C THR A 403 -21.33 20.65 2.77
N TYR A 404 -22.52 20.26 3.25
CA TYR A 404 -22.63 19.11 4.13
C TYR A 404 -22.06 17.83 3.49
N GLY A 405 -22.37 17.57 2.20
CA GLY A 405 -21.87 16.41 1.47
C GLY A 405 -20.34 16.35 1.47
N LYS A 406 -19.67 17.46 1.15
CA LYS A 406 -18.20 17.56 1.21
C LYS A 406 -17.65 17.39 2.62
N ARG A 407 -18.21 18.04 3.64
CA ARG A 407 -17.76 17.89 5.04
C ARG A 407 -17.91 16.46 5.53
N ARG A 408 -19.01 15.80 5.15
CA ARG A 408 -19.24 14.38 5.41
C ARG A 408 -18.18 13.52 4.73
N ALA A 409 -17.91 13.75 3.44
CA ALA A 409 -16.87 13.05 2.70
C ALA A 409 -15.48 13.23 3.34
N ILE A 410 -15.10 14.44 3.76
CA ILE A 410 -13.83 14.72 4.45
C ILE A 410 -13.75 13.97 5.79
N THR A 411 -14.86 13.86 6.51
CA THR A 411 -14.91 13.27 7.85
C THR A 411 -14.96 11.75 7.83
N GLU A 412 -15.74 11.17 6.92
CA GLU A 412 -16.12 9.75 6.94
C GLU A 412 -15.31 8.87 5.98
N LEU A 413 -14.69 9.44 4.94
CA LEU A 413 -13.91 8.66 3.97
C LEU A 413 -12.83 7.84 4.68
N HIS A 414 -12.91 6.52 4.59
CA HIS A 414 -11.97 5.64 5.27
C HIS A 414 -10.58 5.67 4.61
N TYR A 415 -9.55 5.68 5.44
CA TYR A 415 -8.14 5.53 5.04
C TYR A 415 -7.56 4.28 5.70
N ASP A 416 -6.91 3.44 4.89
CA ASP A 416 -6.27 2.23 5.40
C ASP A 416 -4.93 2.55 6.07
N ALA A 417 -4.54 1.66 6.97
CA ALA A 417 -3.19 1.64 7.52
C ALA A 417 -2.27 0.81 6.62
N ALA A 418 -1.01 1.22 6.53
CA ALA A 418 0.04 0.39 5.94
C ALA A 418 1.36 0.62 6.66
N THR A 419 2.06 -0.49 6.95
CA THR A 419 3.38 -0.45 7.57
C THR A 419 4.37 -1.29 6.78
N LYS A 420 5.51 -0.69 6.47
CA LYS A 420 6.68 -1.37 5.92
C LYS A 420 7.79 -1.46 6.96
N VAL A 421 8.46 -2.62 7.04
CA VAL A 421 9.70 -2.82 7.80
C VAL A 421 10.76 -3.37 6.85
N LEU A 422 11.82 -2.61 6.65
CA LEU A 422 12.89 -2.85 5.70
C LEU A 422 14.17 -3.19 6.46
N LEU A 423 14.81 -4.31 6.11
CA LEU A 423 16.03 -4.81 6.75
C LEU A 423 17.17 -4.83 5.75
N GLU A 424 18.34 -4.33 6.15
CA GLU A 424 19.56 -4.46 5.36
C GLU A 424 20.30 -5.75 5.69
N PHE A 425 20.69 -6.46 4.63
CA PHE A 425 21.61 -7.58 4.69
C PHE A 425 22.85 -7.26 3.86
N SER A 426 24.04 -7.56 4.39
CA SER A 426 25.32 -7.34 3.70
C SER A 426 25.55 -8.29 2.50
N ARG A 427 24.65 -9.26 2.30
CA ARG A 427 24.57 -10.15 1.14
C ARG A 427 23.12 -10.44 0.79
N ARG A 428 22.82 -10.52 -0.51
CA ARG A 428 21.54 -11.04 -1.04
C ARG A 428 21.45 -12.55 -0.96
N TRP A 429 21.43 -13.08 0.27
CA TRP A 429 21.45 -14.51 0.54
C TRP A 429 20.24 -15.27 -0.04
N TRP A 430 19.15 -14.58 -0.39
CA TRP A 430 18.00 -15.17 -1.07
C TRP A 430 18.30 -15.61 -2.51
N GLU A 431 19.39 -15.11 -3.11
CA GLU A 431 19.88 -15.50 -4.44
C GLU A 431 20.83 -16.71 -4.38
N PHE A 432 21.29 -17.12 -3.19
CA PHE A 432 22.32 -18.15 -3.06
C PHE A 432 21.84 -19.55 -3.45
N THR A 433 22.73 -20.34 -4.04
CA THR A 433 22.60 -21.81 -4.09
C THR A 433 22.92 -22.43 -2.73
N GLU A 434 22.64 -23.73 -2.55
CA GLU A 434 23.02 -24.42 -1.32
C GLU A 434 24.54 -24.55 -1.14
N GLU A 435 25.27 -24.70 -2.24
CA GLU A 435 26.73 -24.76 -2.25
C GLU A 435 27.31 -23.44 -1.75
N GLN A 436 26.78 -22.30 -2.24
CA GLN A 436 27.18 -20.96 -1.79
C GLN A 436 26.85 -20.73 -0.31
N TRP A 437 25.70 -21.23 0.17
CA TRP A 437 25.37 -21.23 1.59
C TRP A 437 26.39 -22.01 2.41
N LYS A 438 26.76 -23.22 1.96
CA LYS A 438 27.72 -24.08 2.65
C LYS A 438 29.10 -23.44 2.73
N GLU A 439 29.60 -22.94 1.60
CA GLU A 439 30.89 -22.23 1.53
C GLU A 439 30.89 -21.01 2.47
N THR A 440 29.85 -20.17 2.37
CA THR A 440 29.81 -18.92 3.11
C THR A 440 29.71 -19.13 4.61
N LEU A 441 28.86 -20.05 5.09
CA LEU A 441 28.75 -20.32 6.52
C LEU A 441 30.02 -20.96 7.07
N ASN A 442 30.64 -21.88 6.32
CA ASN A 442 31.89 -22.52 6.76
C ASN A 442 33.09 -21.56 6.78
N SER A 443 33.03 -20.44 6.03
CA SER A 443 34.02 -19.36 6.14
C SER A 443 33.96 -18.59 7.47
N ILE A 444 32.81 -18.60 8.14
CA ILE A 444 32.64 -17.99 9.47
C ILE A 444 33.18 -18.92 10.55
N GLN A 445 32.78 -20.20 10.47
CA GLN A 445 33.26 -21.25 11.36
C GLN A 445 33.17 -22.62 10.66
N ASP A 446 34.21 -23.45 10.81
CA ASP A 446 34.18 -24.82 10.28
C ASP A 446 32.90 -25.58 10.68
N LYS A 447 32.29 -26.23 9.69
CA LYS A 447 31.03 -26.99 9.79
C LYS A 447 29.81 -26.19 10.30
N LEU A 448 29.81 -24.87 10.22
CA LEU A 448 28.67 -24.05 10.62
C LEU A 448 27.41 -24.34 9.79
N TYR A 449 27.55 -24.61 8.49
CA TYR A 449 26.43 -25.04 7.65
C TYR A 449 25.72 -26.28 8.22
N ASP A 450 26.49 -27.29 8.60
CA ASP A 450 25.96 -28.54 9.16
C ASP A 450 25.31 -28.31 10.53
N LYS A 451 25.84 -27.39 11.34
CA LYS A 451 25.23 -26.99 12.61
C LYS A 451 23.86 -26.36 12.42
N TYR A 452 23.73 -25.41 11.49
CA TYR A 452 22.45 -24.80 11.16
C TYR A 452 21.47 -25.85 10.62
N LYS A 453 21.88 -26.67 9.64
CA LYS A 453 21.04 -27.74 9.08
C LYS A 453 20.54 -28.71 10.14
N ALA A 454 21.36 -29.04 11.14
CA ALA A 454 21.02 -29.93 12.25
C ALA A 454 20.28 -29.22 13.41
N GLY A 455 19.96 -27.92 13.30
CA GLY A 455 19.26 -27.16 14.33
C GLY A 455 20.10 -26.79 15.55
N ARG A 456 21.42 -27.05 15.54
CA ARG A 456 22.33 -26.94 16.71
C ARG A 456 22.85 -25.53 17.00
N VAL A 457 22.36 -24.51 16.30
CA VAL A 457 22.68 -23.10 16.57
C VAL A 457 21.58 -22.54 17.47
N GLU A 458 21.78 -22.55 18.79
CA GLU A 458 20.70 -22.27 19.75
C GLU A 458 20.69 -20.84 20.29
N ASP A 459 21.81 -20.13 20.20
CA ASP A 459 21.94 -18.71 20.60
C ASP A 459 22.07 -17.75 19.41
N GLY A 460 22.09 -16.44 19.70
CA GLY A 460 22.27 -15.37 18.72
C GLY A 460 23.72 -15.05 18.38
N ALA A 461 24.70 -15.92 18.70
CA ALA A 461 26.12 -15.61 18.58
C ALA A 461 26.56 -15.24 17.15
N TYR A 462 25.86 -15.79 16.14
CA TYR A 462 26.19 -15.57 14.73
C TYR A 462 25.44 -14.40 14.08
N LEU A 463 24.60 -13.67 14.82
CA LEU A 463 23.91 -12.49 14.28
C LEU A 463 24.93 -11.44 13.81
N GLY A 464 24.93 -11.18 12.50
CA GLY A 464 25.88 -10.30 11.83
C GLY A 464 27.33 -10.78 11.83
N ALA A 465 27.59 -12.09 11.99
CA ALA A 465 28.95 -12.63 12.14
C ALA A 465 29.77 -12.68 10.84
N HIS A 466 29.14 -12.62 9.67
CA HIS A 466 29.86 -12.69 8.40
C HIS A 466 30.73 -11.44 8.18
N LYS A 467 31.93 -11.64 7.59
CA LYS A 467 32.91 -10.55 7.36
C LYS A 467 32.32 -9.35 6.61
N SER A 468 31.39 -9.59 5.67
CA SER A 468 30.74 -8.51 4.91
C SER A 468 29.96 -7.52 5.77
N VAL A 469 29.50 -7.90 6.97
CA VAL A 469 28.86 -6.95 7.90
C VAL A 469 29.90 -6.00 8.48
N LYS A 470 31.07 -6.54 8.87
CA LYS A 470 32.20 -5.75 9.38
C LYS A 470 32.79 -4.83 8.30
N ASP A 471 32.84 -5.29 7.05
CA ASP A 471 33.32 -4.49 5.91
C ASP A 471 32.44 -3.26 5.65
N LEU A 472 31.17 -3.28 6.08
CA LEU A 472 30.27 -2.12 6.08
C LEU A 472 30.42 -1.21 7.32
N GLY A 473 31.43 -1.45 8.17
CA GLY A 473 31.66 -0.72 9.41
C GLY A 473 30.65 -1.04 10.52
N VAL A 474 29.92 -2.16 10.42
CA VAL A 474 28.91 -2.56 11.40
C VAL A 474 29.48 -3.59 12.38
N THR A 475 29.25 -3.35 13.67
CA THR A 475 29.46 -4.35 14.74
C THR A 475 28.16 -4.54 15.50
N VAL A 476 27.70 -5.79 15.61
CA VAL A 476 26.46 -6.13 16.33
C VAL A 476 26.75 -6.29 17.83
N PRO A 477 26.15 -5.46 18.70
CA PRO A 477 26.33 -5.55 20.16
C PRO A 477 25.86 -6.90 20.71
N ASP A 478 26.56 -7.42 21.71
CA ASP A 478 26.22 -8.70 22.34
C ASP A 478 24.88 -8.67 23.07
N GLU A 479 24.46 -7.50 23.56
CA GLU A 479 23.14 -7.27 24.15
C GLU A 479 22.02 -7.52 23.12
N ILE A 480 22.22 -7.07 21.87
CA ILE A 480 21.28 -7.33 20.78
C ILE A 480 21.22 -8.83 20.48
N LYS A 481 22.37 -9.51 20.44
CA LYS A 481 22.44 -10.97 20.21
C LYS A 481 21.69 -11.75 21.29
N LYS A 482 21.93 -11.41 22.57
CA LYS A 482 21.26 -12.02 23.73
C LYS A 482 19.75 -11.75 23.71
N CYS A 483 19.35 -10.51 23.44
CA CYS A 483 17.94 -10.13 23.37
C CYS A 483 17.22 -10.87 22.24
N PHE A 484 17.79 -10.86 21.03
CA PHE A 484 17.20 -11.53 19.86
C PHE A 484 17.06 -13.04 20.05
N ALA A 485 18.03 -13.68 20.71
CA ALA A 485 17.97 -15.10 21.03
C ALA A 485 16.72 -15.49 21.86
N ALA A 486 16.17 -14.57 22.65
CA ALA A 486 15.03 -14.82 23.53
C ALA A 486 13.67 -14.94 22.82
N PHE A 487 13.52 -14.37 21.63
CA PHE A 487 12.22 -14.33 20.92
C PHE A 487 12.26 -14.75 19.45
N ARG A 488 13.44 -15.14 18.94
CA ARG A 488 13.55 -15.73 17.60
C ARG A 488 12.86 -17.11 17.55
N PRO A 489 12.38 -17.55 16.38
CA PRO A 489 11.66 -18.82 16.27
C PRO A 489 12.56 -20.03 16.57
N PHE A 490 12.00 -21.04 17.24
CA PHE A 490 12.61 -22.37 17.29
C PHE A 490 12.54 -23.05 15.92
N MET A 491 13.63 -23.68 15.50
CA MET A 491 13.74 -24.35 14.21
C MET A 491 14.49 -25.68 14.38
N SER A 492 13.86 -26.79 14.01
CA SER A 492 14.47 -28.13 14.03
C SER A 492 15.48 -28.36 12.89
N GLY A 493 15.57 -27.44 11.93
CA GLY A 493 16.52 -27.44 10.83
C GLY A 493 16.31 -26.23 9.92
N GLU A 494 17.11 -26.14 8.86
CA GLU A 494 17.02 -25.04 7.88
C GLU A 494 16.24 -25.46 6.62
N PRO A 495 15.39 -24.56 6.07
CA PRO A 495 14.84 -24.76 4.74
C PRO A 495 15.96 -24.75 3.70
N GLU A 496 15.67 -25.38 2.57
CA GLU A 496 16.51 -25.29 1.39
C GLU A 496 16.57 -23.83 0.84
N ALA A 497 17.60 -23.52 0.07
CA ALA A 497 17.89 -22.19 -0.43
C ALA A 497 16.77 -21.71 -1.35
N ALA A 498 16.39 -20.44 -1.24
CA ALA A 498 15.35 -19.90 -2.11
C ALA A 498 15.83 -19.81 -3.56
N HIS A 499 17.09 -19.39 -3.76
CA HIS A 499 17.76 -19.29 -5.04
C HIS A 499 16.85 -18.67 -6.12
N THR A 500 16.43 -17.44 -5.83
CA THR A 500 15.47 -16.69 -6.65
C THR A 500 15.73 -15.20 -6.56
N ARG A 501 15.18 -14.45 -7.52
CA ARG A 501 15.26 -13.00 -7.59
C ARG A 501 13.88 -12.37 -7.66
N GLY A 502 13.64 -11.35 -6.83
CA GLY A 502 12.36 -10.66 -6.75
C GLY A 502 11.21 -11.53 -6.25
N GLY A 503 9.97 -11.07 -6.44
CA GLY A 503 8.78 -11.70 -5.86
C GLY A 503 8.75 -11.62 -4.34
N GLY A 504 7.90 -12.45 -3.73
CA GLY A 504 7.71 -12.43 -2.29
C GLY A 504 7.03 -13.67 -1.72
N SER A 505 7.33 -13.89 -0.43
CA SER A 505 6.72 -14.95 0.36
C SER A 505 5.52 -14.43 1.14
N VAL A 506 4.58 -15.33 1.42
CA VAL A 506 3.44 -15.09 2.30
C VAL A 506 3.56 -15.98 3.54
N SER A 507 3.21 -15.41 4.69
CA SER A 507 3.15 -16.15 5.94
C SER A 507 2.05 -15.63 6.85
N ASP A 508 1.62 -16.47 7.79
CA ASP A 508 0.64 -16.09 8.81
C ASP A 508 1.27 -15.42 10.04
N ASN A 509 2.60 -15.33 10.13
CA ASN A 509 3.30 -14.57 11.16
C ASN A 509 3.08 -13.04 10.99
N ALA A 510 3.55 -12.26 11.97
CA ALA A 510 3.34 -10.80 11.99
C ALA A 510 3.90 -10.04 10.78
N ASN A 511 4.84 -10.63 10.01
CA ASN A 511 5.40 -9.98 8.84
C ASN A 511 4.41 -9.95 7.67
N ARG A 512 3.49 -10.93 7.60
CA ARG A 512 2.50 -11.17 6.53
C ARG A 512 3.12 -11.43 5.16
N PHE A 513 3.77 -10.42 4.58
CA PHE A 513 4.38 -10.47 3.26
C PHE A 513 5.84 -10.00 3.31
N VAL A 514 6.72 -10.79 2.72
CA VAL A 514 8.15 -10.49 2.56
C VAL A 514 8.42 -10.31 1.08
N TYR A 515 9.08 -9.21 0.69
CA TYR A 515 9.53 -8.97 -0.69
C TYR A 515 11.03 -8.69 -0.74
N PHE A 516 11.67 -9.06 -1.85
CA PHE A 516 13.06 -8.73 -2.11
C PHE A 516 13.13 -7.46 -2.95
N GLU A 517 13.62 -6.37 -2.36
CA GLU A 517 13.80 -5.09 -3.07
C GLU A 517 15.05 -5.19 -3.97
N HIS A 518 15.00 -4.58 -5.15
CA HIS A 518 16.12 -4.56 -6.10
C HIS A 518 16.94 -3.27 -6.01
N SER A 519 16.98 -2.65 -4.83
CA SER A 519 17.81 -1.49 -4.55
C SER A 519 19.29 -1.78 -4.85
N GLY A 520 19.95 -0.89 -5.59
CA GLY A 520 21.40 -0.98 -5.87
C GLY A 520 21.81 -1.75 -7.14
N GLY A 521 20.88 -2.25 -7.94
CA GLY A 521 21.20 -2.93 -9.21
C GLY A 521 21.43 -4.44 -9.05
N THR A 522 21.59 -5.11 -10.20
CA THR A 522 21.26 -6.53 -10.38
C THR A 522 22.47 -7.44 -10.49
N GLU A 523 23.67 -6.91 -10.24
CA GLU A 523 24.92 -7.65 -10.38
C GLU A 523 25.11 -8.61 -9.19
N ILE A 524 25.40 -9.88 -9.48
CA ILE A 524 25.54 -10.92 -8.47
C ILE A 524 26.73 -10.57 -7.55
N GLY A 525 26.44 -10.14 -6.31
CA GLY A 525 27.42 -9.85 -5.26
C GLY A 525 27.52 -8.39 -4.79
N ASP A 526 26.50 -7.89 -4.10
CA ASP A 526 26.52 -6.76 -3.15
C ASP A 526 25.50 -7.09 -2.01
N GLY A 527 25.38 -6.22 -0.99
CA GLY A 527 24.29 -6.27 -0.01
C GLY A 527 22.92 -5.97 -0.63
N GLY A 528 21.85 -6.04 0.15
CA GLY A 528 20.51 -5.70 -0.33
C GLY A 528 19.51 -5.44 0.78
N ILE A 529 18.43 -4.76 0.41
CA ILE A 529 17.29 -4.52 1.29
C ILE A 529 16.23 -5.59 1.09
N MET A 530 15.74 -6.12 2.20
CA MET A 530 14.53 -6.94 2.24
C MET A 530 13.40 -6.12 2.81
N LEU A 531 12.28 -6.03 2.09
CA LEU A 531 11.01 -5.63 2.69
C LEU A 531 10.50 -6.79 3.52
N ALA A 532 11.00 -6.86 4.76
CA ALA A 532 10.80 -7.98 5.67
C ALA A 532 9.37 -8.07 6.18
N SER A 533 8.66 -6.95 6.27
CA SER A 533 7.22 -6.93 6.46
C SER A 533 6.59 -5.85 5.61
N TYR A 534 5.56 -6.23 4.86
CA TYR A 534 4.59 -5.30 4.31
C TYR A 534 3.18 -5.75 4.76
N SER A 535 2.55 -4.91 5.56
CA SER A 535 1.24 -5.20 6.18
C SER A 535 0.30 -4.02 5.98
N TRP A 536 -1.00 -4.31 6.08
CA TRP A 536 -2.08 -3.35 5.90
C TRP A 536 -3.18 -3.53 6.96
N SER A 537 -4.01 -2.50 7.10
CA SER A 537 -5.14 -2.48 8.03
C SER A 537 -4.72 -2.91 9.44
N ASP A 538 -5.48 -3.77 10.10
CA ASP A 538 -5.21 -4.23 11.47
C ASP A 538 -3.82 -4.86 11.64
N ASP A 539 -3.26 -5.50 10.61
CA ASP A 539 -1.89 -6.03 10.70
C ASP A 539 -0.84 -4.92 10.72
N ALA A 540 -1.06 -3.83 9.98
CA ALA A 540 -0.18 -2.66 10.00
C ALA A 540 -0.23 -1.93 11.35
N LEU A 541 -1.42 -1.79 11.94
CA LEU A 541 -1.62 -1.10 13.21
C LEU A 541 -0.92 -1.80 14.38
N LYS A 542 -0.79 -3.14 14.34
CA LYS A 542 -0.05 -3.89 15.38
C LYS A 542 1.43 -3.49 15.43
N TRP A 543 2.03 -3.09 14.32
CA TRP A 543 3.41 -2.59 14.30
C TRP A 543 3.55 -1.23 14.99
N ASP A 544 2.48 -0.44 15.07
CA ASP A 544 2.48 0.89 15.71
C ASP A 544 2.55 0.85 17.23
N ALA A 545 2.38 -0.33 17.84
CA ALA A 545 2.66 -0.55 19.25
C ALA A 545 4.16 -0.60 19.59
N TYR A 546 5.03 -0.84 18.60
CA TYR A 546 6.48 -0.90 18.79
C TYR A 546 7.17 0.40 18.41
N ALA A 547 8.25 0.72 19.14
CA ALA A 547 9.22 1.72 18.68
C ALA A 547 9.85 1.27 17.35
N ASP A 548 10.26 2.23 16.53
CA ASP A 548 10.67 1.95 15.14
C ASP A 548 11.85 0.98 15.03
N ASP A 549 12.82 1.05 15.95
CA ASP A 549 13.99 0.20 16.04
C ASP A 549 13.70 -1.22 16.56
N GLU A 550 12.74 -1.35 17.49
CA GLU A 550 12.26 -2.65 17.98
C GLU A 550 11.67 -3.51 16.85
N ARG A 551 11.12 -2.88 15.80
CA ARG A 551 10.52 -3.59 14.66
C ARG A 551 11.53 -4.44 13.91
N TYR A 552 12.81 -4.06 13.87
CA TYR A 552 13.79 -4.71 12.99
C TYR A 552 14.09 -6.14 13.43
N LEU A 553 14.35 -6.36 14.72
CA LEU A 553 14.60 -7.71 15.22
C LEU A 553 13.35 -8.58 15.18
N ARG A 554 12.16 -8.00 15.40
CA ARG A 554 10.88 -8.73 15.28
C ARG A 554 10.62 -9.15 13.85
N ALA A 555 10.84 -8.26 12.90
CA ALA A 555 10.75 -8.58 11.48
C ALA A 555 11.79 -9.64 11.10
N LEU A 556 13.02 -9.58 11.63
CA LEU A 556 14.03 -10.62 11.40
C LEU A 556 13.57 -11.97 11.94
N ALA A 557 12.97 -12.04 13.12
CA ALA A 557 12.39 -13.29 13.65
C ALA A 557 11.33 -13.87 12.70
N GLY A 558 10.45 -13.02 12.14
CA GLY A 558 9.49 -13.43 11.12
C GLY A 558 10.15 -13.93 9.83
N VAL A 559 11.23 -13.28 9.39
CA VAL A 559 12.05 -13.73 8.24
C VAL A 559 12.68 -15.10 8.52
N GLN A 560 13.24 -15.31 9.72
CA GLN A 560 13.82 -16.60 10.11
C GLN A 560 12.78 -17.72 10.14
N ALA A 561 11.54 -17.43 10.53
CA ALA A 561 10.46 -18.40 10.51
C ALA A 561 10.11 -18.87 9.08
N VAL A 562 10.37 -18.05 8.06
CA VAL A 562 10.10 -18.39 6.66
C VAL A 562 11.33 -18.96 5.96
N TYR A 563 12.49 -18.31 6.11
CA TYR A 563 13.72 -18.58 5.36
C TYR A 563 14.83 -19.25 6.15
N GLY A 564 14.63 -19.52 7.44
CA GLY A 564 15.60 -20.15 8.30
C GLY A 564 16.55 -19.19 9.01
N ARG A 565 17.25 -19.68 10.04
CA ARG A 565 18.07 -18.82 10.92
C ARG A 565 19.36 -18.38 10.28
N ARG A 566 19.88 -19.15 9.31
CA ARG A 566 21.19 -18.88 8.67
C ARG A 566 21.30 -17.50 8.00
N CYS A 567 20.19 -16.84 7.67
CA CYS A 567 20.20 -15.46 7.17
C CYS A 567 20.75 -14.43 8.16
N GLU A 568 20.74 -14.72 9.47
CA GLU A 568 21.16 -13.79 10.51
C GLU A 568 22.62 -13.37 10.39
N VAL A 569 23.47 -14.22 9.80
CA VAL A 569 24.91 -13.96 9.67
C VAL A 569 25.22 -12.73 8.82
N PHE A 570 24.29 -12.33 7.95
CA PHE A 570 24.44 -11.19 7.06
C PHE A 570 23.69 -9.94 7.54
N PHE A 571 22.86 -10.02 8.59
CA PHE A 571 22.05 -8.91 9.06
C PHE A 571 22.92 -7.79 9.62
N THR A 572 22.70 -6.56 9.14
CA THR A 572 23.54 -5.40 9.53
C THR A 572 22.98 -4.63 10.72
N THR A 573 21.87 -5.06 11.32
CA THR A 573 21.09 -4.29 12.32
C THR A 573 20.54 -2.95 11.82
N LYS A 574 20.84 -2.55 10.58
CA LYS A 574 20.25 -1.36 9.96
C LYS A 574 18.94 -1.73 9.30
N GLY A 575 17.99 -0.81 9.42
CA GLY A 575 16.68 -0.93 8.82
C GLY A 575 16.01 0.43 8.72
N ARG A 576 14.86 0.44 8.06
CA ARG A 576 13.93 1.57 8.05
C ARG A 576 12.52 1.05 8.17
N THR A 577 11.64 1.85 8.76
CA THR A 577 10.21 1.54 8.82
C THR A 577 9.40 2.78 8.49
N GLN A 578 8.22 2.56 7.91
CA GLN A 578 7.23 3.61 7.69
C GLN A 578 5.87 3.04 8.05
N SER A 579 5.22 3.63 9.06
CA SER A 579 3.76 3.55 9.22
C SER A 579 3.16 4.80 8.58
N TRP A 580 2.27 4.61 7.61
CA TRP A 580 1.55 5.72 7.00
C TRP A 580 0.41 6.23 7.90
N MET A 581 -0.06 5.41 8.85
CA MET A 581 -1.04 5.84 9.84
C MET A 581 -0.44 6.83 10.85
N ARG A 582 0.86 6.67 11.18
CA ARG A 582 1.61 7.60 12.05
C ARG A 582 2.21 8.80 11.30
N ASP A 583 2.02 8.93 9.98
CA ASP A 583 2.59 10.04 9.21
C ASP A 583 1.85 11.36 9.49
N HIS A 584 2.60 12.40 9.88
CA HIS A 584 2.06 13.67 10.35
C HIS A 584 1.36 14.53 9.27
N TYR A 585 1.43 14.12 8.00
CA TYR A 585 0.84 14.86 6.87
C TYR A 585 -0.18 14.00 6.11
N ALA A 586 -0.01 12.68 6.09
CA ALA A 586 -0.89 11.77 5.36
C ALA A 586 -2.04 11.20 6.22
N TYR A 587 -1.85 10.95 7.52
CA TYR A 587 -2.88 10.40 8.42
C TYR A 587 -3.50 9.08 7.88
N GLY A 588 -2.70 8.24 7.22
CA GLY A 588 -3.15 7.03 6.53
C GLY A 588 -2.39 6.77 5.23
N GLU A 589 -2.48 5.54 4.71
CA GLU A 589 -1.80 5.15 3.47
C GLU A 589 -2.58 5.61 2.23
N ALA A 590 -3.82 5.18 2.07
CA ALA A 590 -4.69 5.59 0.97
C ALA A 590 -6.16 5.43 1.36
N SER A 591 -7.05 6.10 0.64
CA SER A 591 -8.48 5.91 0.86
C SER A 591 -8.91 4.51 0.39
N VAL A 592 -9.23 3.63 1.33
CA VAL A 592 -9.75 2.29 1.03
C VAL A 592 -11.14 2.21 1.61
N LEU A 593 -12.14 2.01 0.76
CA LEU A 593 -13.51 2.35 1.14
C LEU A 593 -14.16 1.28 2.02
N PHE A 594 -14.99 1.72 2.97
CA PHE A 594 -16.01 0.85 3.56
C PHE A 594 -17.17 0.60 2.57
N PRO A 595 -17.96 -0.47 2.77
CA PRO A 595 -19.14 -0.73 1.94
C PRO A 595 -20.04 0.52 1.82
N GLY A 596 -20.47 0.86 0.60
CA GLY A 596 -21.34 2.01 0.33
C GLY A 596 -20.67 3.37 0.17
N GLN A 597 -19.47 3.59 0.71
CA GLN A 597 -18.84 4.93 0.68
C GLN A 597 -18.57 5.47 -0.73
N HIS A 598 -18.34 4.58 -1.70
CA HIS A 598 -18.17 4.95 -3.11
C HIS A 598 -19.42 5.62 -3.71
N THR A 599 -20.64 5.22 -3.36
CA THR A 599 -21.87 5.86 -3.87
C THR A 599 -22.35 6.99 -2.97
N GLU A 600 -22.10 6.89 -1.66
CA GLU A 600 -22.59 7.85 -0.68
C GLU A 600 -21.73 9.11 -0.54
N LEU A 601 -20.41 8.99 -0.74
CA LEU A 601 -19.46 10.08 -0.52
C LEU A 601 -18.80 10.53 -1.82
N PHE A 602 -18.46 9.59 -2.73
CA PHE A 602 -17.67 9.92 -3.92
C PHE A 602 -18.25 11.02 -4.81
N PRO A 603 -19.57 11.16 -5.04
CA PRO A 603 -20.11 12.27 -5.82
C PRO A 603 -19.66 13.65 -5.29
N ASP A 604 -19.54 13.79 -3.98
CA ASP A 604 -19.07 15.02 -3.33
C ASP A 604 -17.54 15.13 -3.28
N ILE A 605 -16.78 14.02 -3.33
CA ILE A 605 -15.32 14.04 -3.17
C ILE A 605 -14.59 14.91 -4.22
N PRO A 606 -14.73 14.71 -5.55
CA PRO A 606 -14.01 15.46 -6.57
C PRO A 606 -14.70 16.78 -6.95
N ALA A 607 -15.92 17.04 -6.45
CA ALA A 607 -16.70 18.22 -6.76
C ALA A 607 -16.01 19.50 -6.28
N SER A 608 -16.11 20.58 -7.06
CA SER A 608 -15.61 21.90 -6.67
C SER A 608 -16.64 22.66 -5.86
N GLU A 609 -16.18 23.52 -4.95
CA GLU A 609 -17.04 24.43 -4.19
C GLU A 609 -16.56 25.86 -4.40
N GLY A 610 -17.30 26.62 -5.22
CA GLY A 610 -16.84 27.92 -5.69
C GLY A 610 -15.43 27.83 -6.32
N PRO A 611 -14.46 28.62 -5.84
CA PRO A 611 -13.07 28.62 -6.35
C PRO A 611 -12.19 27.50 -5.79
N LEU A 612 -12.76 26.55 -5.03
CA LEU A 612 -12.03 25.44 -4.42
C LEU A 612 -12.18 24.17 -5.26
N HIS A 613 -11.05 23.61 -5.69
CA HIS A 613 -10.96 22.36 -6.44
C HIS A 613 -10.22 21.29 -5.64
N PHE A 614 -10.56 20.02 -5.84
CA PHE A 614 -9.98 18.91 -5.07
C PHE A 614 -9.33 17.88 -5.98
N ALA A 615 -8.07 17.55 -5.68
CA ALA A 615 -7.27 16.56 -6.39
C ALA A 615 -6.49 15.66 -5.41
N GLY A 616 -5.86 14.61 -5.93
CA GLY A 616 -5.22 13.55 -5.15
C GLY A 616 -5.85 12.19 -5.44
N ASP A 617 -5.16 11.11 -5.09
CA ASP A 617 -5.63 9.74 -5.37
C ASP A 617 -7.00 9.46 -4.75
N HIS A 618 -7.30 10.04 -3.59
CA HIS A 618 -8.60 9.92 -2.92
C HIS A 618 -9.77 10.54 -3.71
N THR A 619 -9.48 11.38 -4.72
CA THR A 619 -10.48 11.96 -5.63
C THR A 619 -10.64 11.17 -6.94
N SER A 620 -10.00 10.00 -7.02
CA SER A 620 -10.13 9.00 -8.09
C SER A 620 -10.69 7.69 -7.50
N ILE A 621 -11.29 6.83 -8.32
CA ILE A 621 -11.68 5.46 -7.92
C ILE A 621 -10.50 4.48 -8.02
N LYS A 622 -9.29 4.95 -8.39
CA LYS A 622 -8.03 4.21 -8.29
C LYS A 622 -7.19 4.73 -7.10
N PRO A 623 -7.69 4.68 -5.85
CA PRO A 623 -6.88 5.09 -4.70
C PRO A 623 -5.69 4.15 -4.53
N ALA A 624 -4.67 4.60 -3.78
CA ALA A 624 -3.39 3.89 -3.56
C ALA A 624 -2.46 3.81 -4.79
N TRP A 625 -2.83 4.39 -5.92
CA TRP A 625 -1.99 4.43 -7.13
C TRP A 625 -1.64 5.86 -7.54
N ILE A 626 -0.39 6.05 -8.00
CA ILE A 626 0.07 7.34 -8.54
C ILE A 626 -0.84 7.79 -9.70
N GLU A 627 -1.30 6.85 -10.53
CA GLU A 627 -2.20 7.13 -11.66
C GLU A 627 -3.44 7.95 -11.25
N GLY A 628 -4.11 7.58 -10.16
CA GLY A 628 -5.29 8.33 -9.68
C GLY A 628 -4.96 9.77 -9.24
N ALA A 629 -3.76 9.99 -8.69
CA ALA A 629 -3.27 11.32 -8.37
C ALA A 629 -2.96 12.14 -9.64
N LEU A 630 -2.43 11.51 -10.70
CA LEU A 630 -2.15 12.19 -11.98
C LEU A 630 -3.43 12.51 -12.74
N GLU A 631 -4.39 11.57 -12.80
CA GLU A 631 -5.72 11.78 -13.41
C GLU A 631 -6.42 12.99 -12.78
N SER A 632 -6.44 13.06 -11.43
CA SER A 632 -7.07 14.15 -10.71
C SER A 632 -6.34 15.49 -10.86
N ALA A 633 -5.01 15.49 -10.99
CA ALA A 633 -4.23 16.69 -11.29
C ALA A 633 -4.58 17.28 -12.65
N VAL A 634 -4.60 16.45 -13.70
CA VAL A 634 -4.94 16.90 -15.05
C VAL A 634 -6.39 17.39 -15.11
N ARG A 635 -7.33 16.65 -14.48
CA ARG A 635 -8.74 17.04 -14.36
C ARG A 635 -8.91 18.43 -13.75
N THR A 636 -8.27 18.68 -12.61
CA THR A 636 -8.41 19.96 -11.88
C THR A 636 -7.67 21.10 -12.57
N ALA A 637 -6.47 20.86 -13.13
CA ALA A 637 -5.75 21.85 -13.92
C ALA A 637 -6.54 22.28 -15.16
N LEU A 638 -7.13 21.34 -15.90
CA LEU A 638 -8.03 21.64 -17.01
C LEU A 638 -9.23 22.47 -16.53
N LYS A 639 -9.88 22.05 -15.45
CA LYS A 639 -11.05 22.77 -14.91
C LYS A 639 -10.71 24.21 -14.51
N VAL A 640 -9.59 24.45 -13.83
CA VAL A 640 -9.13 25.80 -13.45
C VAL A 640 -8.78 26.65 -14.68
N HIS A 641 -8.17 26.04 -15.69
CA HIS A 641 -7.73 26.72 -16.90
C HIS A 641 -8.90 27.08 -17.83
N THR A 642 -9.87 26.17 -17.99
CA THR A 642 -11.02 26.35 -18.89
C THR A 642 -12.24 26.97 -18.22
N GLY A 643 -12.37 26.84 -16.90
CA GLY A 643 -13.42 27.44 -16.06
C GLY A 643 -13.13 28.89 -15.73
#